data_AF-A0A1D8NGT4-F1
#
_entry.id   AF-A0A1D8NGT4-F1
#
_cell.length_a   1.000
_cell.length_b   1.000
_cell.length_c   1.000
_cell.angle_alpha   90.00
_cell.angle_beta   90.00
_cell.angle_gamma   90.00
#
_symmetry.space_group_name_H-M   'P 1'
#
loop_
_entity.id
_entity.type
_entity.pdbx_description
1 polymer ?
#
loop_
_entity_poly.entity_id
_entity_poly.type
_entity_poly.pdbx_seq_one_letter_code
_entity_poly.pdbx_strand_id
1 'polypeptide(L)'
;MGREMARGHDSKEVTDLNWGLQYIYSEISNKILSGRKTDVVGLVGVHTDTTQNMFEEESGFEHIDIITPIQQFNLDTLLEAKKQLVPNSDNKGDLISGIVVAVQMIKLYTKALKYIRNIVVLTNGQGNMNLGDSGGIIKQLNENRIILKVMGVDFDDEEVDYFEEDKPEHKRENELKLKEFVDRCEDSVFATYKEARDSLDIPKVKAVNPVRAFQGNLVLSDPEQQPPQRVMSIGVEVFPCTRRATAMTASSYAMSKIEPATISTPSQNNLQAVKWDRQYYVNDESGIGGKKELDRDTLENGYRYGSEIVYITKEEEEAIMFPTSASLQVIGFVNKKSVPPYMLMGHTDYIIGQRGNNRDAVAISAFARALFETDNFGLARYVNKDGKDPQIVVLMPYIRAELEGLVFCQLPFAEDERKFILPSLTSLETRSGNKTVTTHSRLLPTKEMLDAMDDYVDAMDLSKLKGEDDEPWLTMEECFNPSIHHIRNVVKECAVSQDYGKIPEPLPILTRFSQPAEELTEEAKPQLELLKHLFDIKEQFREAKKRKTEVTVGQTGLDLDALLEGELEVKLESSQTLSSNVKSEPGRQTASQSSQNSQQLSLDPENICPDFIRTLNKIDTKATSDEEFRSGATNLYKQTITLLEEKLESSKGNDAYNEIIGVLQTMREQADEMEIPDVFTAAKGQFVSKLERGDLGGQKNVLVAQINSI
;
A
#
# COMPACT_ATOMS: atom_id res chain seq x y z
N MET A 1 32.26 18.08 26.71
CA MET A 1 31.09 18.91 27.08
C MET A 1 31.01 19.08 28.57
N GLY A 2 30.34 20.10 29.10
CA GLY A 2 30.39 20.39 30.54
C GLY A 2 30.06 19.19 31.43
N ARG A 3 30.75 19.08 32.58
CA ARG A 3 30.54 18.06 33.62
C ARG A 3 29.09 17.93 34.04
N GLU A 4 28.35 19.03 34.14
CA GLU A 4 26.95 18.96 34.58
C GLU A 4 26.06 18.17 33.60
N MET A 5 26.43 18.11 32.32
CA MET A 5 25.71 17.31 31.32
C MET A 5 25.92 15.80 31.50
N ALA A 6 26.81 15.38 32.42
CA ALA A 6 27.03 13.98 32.77
C ALA A 6 26.05 13.47 33.85
N ARG A 7 25.23 14.34 34.45
CA ARG A 7 24.23 13.94 35.44
C ARG A 7 23.15 13.08 34.76
N GLY A 8 22.60 12.14 35.52
CA GLY A 8 21.48 11.30 35.06
C GLY A 8 20.17 12.08 35.17
N HIS A 9 19.37 12.01 34.12
CA HIS A 9 18.07 12.69 34.02
C HIS A 9 16.96 11.86 34.71
N ASP A 10 16.13 12.48 35.56
CA ASP A 10 14.91 11.92 36.16
C ASP A 10 15.02 10.45 36.59
N SER A 11 16.03 10.12 37.40
CA SER A 11 16.29 8.75 37.93
C SER A 11 16.53 7.64 36.88
N LYS A 12 16.69 7.98 35.60
CA LYS A 12 17.00 7.05 34.50
C LYS A 12 18.52 6.89 34.30
N GLU A 13 18.91 5.80 33.63
CA GLU A 13 20.31 5.46 33.29
C GLU A 13 20.95 6.38 32.22
N VAL A 14 20.21 7.34 31.67
CA VAL A 14 20.67 8.19 30.56
C VAL A 14 21.12 9.56 31.08
N THR A 15 22.28 10.02 30.63
CA THR A 15 22.82 11.34 30.98
C THR A 15 22.12 12.48 30.24
N ASP A 16 22.06 13.68 30.81
CA ASP A 16 21.47 14.87 30.16
C ASP A 16 22.08 15.13 28.77
N LEU A 17 23.39 14.88 28.62
CA LEU A 17 24.07 14.96 27.32
C LEU A 17 23.49 13.96 26.32
N ASN A 18 23.42 12.69 26.70
CA ASN A 18 22.90 11.65 25.80
C ASN A 18 21.42 11.85 25.52
N TRP A 19 20.67 12.36 26.50
CA TRP A 19 19.27 12.73 26.36
C TRP A 19 19.11 13.78 25.27
N GLY A 20 19.83 14.89 25.37
CA GLY A 20 19.81 15.98 24.38
C GLY A 20 20.42 15.64 23.01
N LEU A 21 21.44 14.78 22.98
CA LEU A 21 22.09 14.35 21.75
C LEU A 21 21.18 13.52 20.84
N GLN A 22 20.14 12.86 21.38
CA GLN A 22 19.15 12.13 20.56
C GLN A 22 18.53 13.03 19.50
N TYR A 23 18.15 14.26 19.87
CA TYR A 23 17.61 15.25 18.93
C TYR A 23 18.62 15.63 17.85
N ILE A 24 19.87 15.94 18.26
CA ILE A 24 20.94 16.34 17.33
C ILE A 24 21.23 15.20 16.34
N TYR A 25 21.33 13.97 16.82
CA TYR A 25 21.56 12.80 15.97
C TYR A 25 20.38 12.55 15.03
N SER A 26 19.14 12.72 15.48
CA SER A 26 17.96 12.57 14.62
C SER A 26 17.93 13.63 13.51
N GLU A 27 18.19 14.90 13.84
CA GLU A 27 18.23 16.01 12.87
C GLU A 27 19.36 15.85 11.84
N ILE A 28 20.56 15.46 12.29
CA ILE A 28 21.68 15.20 11.36
C ILE A 28 21.36 13.98 10.49
N SER A 29 20.82 12.90 11.07
CA SER A 29 20.47 11.69 10.32
C SER A 29 19.37 11.97 9.28
N ASN A 30 18.39 12.81 9.61
CA ASN A 30 17.38 13.30 8.66
C ASN A 30 18.03 14.04 7.48
N LYS A 31 19.02 14.90 7.73
CA LYS A 31 19.75 15.62 6.67
C LYS A 31 20.61 14.68 5.82
N ILE A 32 21.26 13.69 6.41
CA ILE A 32 22.01 12.65 5.69
C ILE A 32 21.05 11.85 4.78
N LEU A 33 19.91 11.39 5.31
CA LEU A 33 18.90 10.66 4.54
C LEU A 33 18.26 11.50 3.43
N SER A 34 18.13 12.81 3.61
CA SER A 34 17.65 13.74 2.58
C SER A 34 18.59 13.80 1.37
N GLY A 35 19.90 13.58 1.58
CA GLY A 35 20.93 13.53 0.54
C GLY A 35 21.15 14.86 -0.19
N ARG A 36 20.63 15.98 0.34
CA ARG A 36 20.76 17.30 -0.28
C ARG A 36 22.16 17.85 -0.05
N LYS A 37 22.87 18.15 -1.14
CA LYS A 37 24.20 18.79 -1.09
C LYS A 37 24.17 20.19 -0.46
N THR A 38 23.01 20.83 -0.47
CA THR A 38 22.81 22.16 0.13
C THR A 38 22.56 22.12 1.63
N ASP A 39 22.25 20.94 2.19
CA ASP A 39 22.01 20.78 3.62
C ASP A 39 23.35 20.51 4.30
N VAL A 40 23.91 21.57 4.88
CA VAL A 40 25.20 21.54 5.58
C VAL A 40 24.99 21.76 7.07
N VAL A 41 25.86 21.16 7.87
CA VAL A 41 25.84 21.24 9.33
C VAL A 41 27.25 21.48 9.82
N GLY A 42 27.40 22.27 10.89
CA GLY A 42 28.63 22.38 11.66
C GLY A 42 28.31 22.08 13.13
N LEU A 43 29.29 21.56 13.86
CA LEU A 43 29.17 21.24 15.29
C LEU A 43 30.21 22.03 16.07
N VAL A 44 29.74 22.74 17.08
CA VAL A 44 30.57 23.49 18.03
C VAL A 44 30.32 22.89 19.41
N GLY A 45 31.40 22.51 20.08
CA GLY A 45 31.40 22.07 21.47
C GLY A 45 31.74 23.23 22.39
N VAL A 46 30.96 23.38 23.47
CA VAL A 46 31.22 24.32 24.55
C VAL A 46 31.59 23.53 25.80
N HIS A 47 32.48 24.07 26.61
CA HIS A 47 33.07 23.39 27.76
C HIS A 47 33.91 22.16 27.37
N THR A 48 34.79 22.35 26.40
CA THR A 48 35.75 21.36 25.93
C THR A 48 37.08 21.46 26.66
N ASP A 49 37.86 20.38 26.68
CA ASP A 49 39.20 20.37 27.27
C ASP A 49 40.18 21.24 26.50
N THR A 50 40.01 21.23 25.17
CA THR A 50 40.79 22.02 24.24
C THR A 50 40.06 23.29 23.82
N THR A 51 40.81 24.19 23.19
CA THR A 51 40.27 25.39 22.53
C THR A 51 40.77 25.37 21.09
N GLN A 52 39.84 25.15 20.15
CA GLN A 52 40.07 25.05 18.72
C GLN A 52 38.94 25.79 18.02
N ASN A 53 39.06 27.12 18.00
CA ASN A 53 38.10 27.98 17.35
C ASN A 53 38.81 29.18 16.68
N MET A 54 38.06 29.97 15.91
CA MET A 54 38.61 31.08 15.13
C MET A 54 39.10 32.27 15.97
N PHE A 55 38.77 32.29 17.26
CA PHE A 55 39.11 33.33 18.22
C PHE A 55 39.94 32.78 19.38
N GLU A 56 40.71 31.70 19.14
CA GLU A 56 41.50 31.02 20.20
C GLU A 56 42.51 31.93 20.91
N GLU A 57 42.95 33.00 20.26
CA GLU A 57 43.86 34.00 20.81
C GLU A 57 43.16 35.10 21.63
N GLU A 58 41.83 35.20 21.55
CA GLU A 58 41.04 36.23 22.24
C GLU A 58 40.55 35.73 23.62
N SER A 59 40.70 36.58 24.64
CA SER A 59 40.25 36.27 26.00
C SER A 59 38.72 36.14 26.06
N GLY A 60 38.21 35.00 26.52
CA GLY A 60 36.77 34.73 26.65
C GLY A 60 36.21 33.69 25.68
N PHE A 61 37.03 33.20 24.74
CA PHE A 61 36.70 32.10 23.82
C PHE A 61 37.41 30.79 24.16
N GLU A 62 37.91 30.66 25.39
CA GLU A 62 38.53 29.45 25.92
C GLU A 62 37.48 28.34 26.12
N HIS A 63 37.91 27.08 26.00
CA HIS A 63 37.09 25.87 26.18
C HIS A 63 35.92 25.74 25.19
N ILE A 64 36.14 26.20 23.95
CA ILE A 64 35.20 26.07 22.83
C ILE A 64 35.94 25.45 21.64
N ASP A 65 35.44 24.34 21.11
CA ASP A 65 36.02 23.62 19.98
C ASP A 65 35.04 23.49 18.81
N ILE A 66 35.55 23.67 17.60
CA ILE A 66 34.84 23.33 16.37
C ILE A 66 35.04 21.83 16.09
N ILE A 67 34.12 20.99 16.59
CA ILE A 67 34.15 19.53 16.38
C ILE A 67 34.06 19.18 14.90
N THR A 68 33.21 19.88 14.17
CA THR A 68 33.08 19.68 12.73
C THR A 68 32.80 21.03 12.05
N PRO A 69 33.62 21.43 11.06
CA PRO A 69 33.34 22.64 10.28
C PRO A 69 32.02 22.49 9.51
N ILE A 70 31.45 23.60 9.03
CA ILE A 70 30.23 23.54 8.22
C ILE A 70 30.50 22.77 6.93
N GLN A 71 29.94 21.58 6.82
CA GLN A 71 30.08 20.72 5.65
C GLN A 71 28.86 19.81 5.47
N GLN A 72 28.81 19.10 4.34
CA GLN A 72 27.82 18.03 4.16
C GLN A 72 28.19 16.88 5.09
N PHE A 73 27.26 16.47 5.95
CA PHE A 73 27.48 15.34 6.84
C PHE A 73 27.33 14.02 6.08
N ASN A 74 28.26 13.11 6.34
CA ASN A 74 28.20 11.70 5.94
C ASN A 74 28.11 10.82 7.19
N LEU A 75 27.84 9.53 7.02
CA LEU A 75 27.79 8.58 8.14
C LEU A 75 29.10 8.55 8.92
N ASP A 76 30.25 8.51 8.23
CA ASP A 76 31.57 8.48 8.86
C ASP A 76 31.82 9.72 9.72
N THR A 77 31.47 10.91 9.19
CA THR A 77 31.57 12.18 9.92
C THR A 77 30.70 12.20 11.17
N LEU A 78 29.48 11.66 11.09
CA LEU A 78 28.59 11.54 12.25
C LEU A 78 29.19 10.63 13.32
N LEU A 79 29.79 9.51 12.92
CA LEU A 79 30.43 8.55 13.83
C LEU A 79 31.71 9.12 14.45
N GLU A 80 32.49 9.91 13.71
CA GLU A 80 33.64 10.64 14.24
C GLU A 80 33.23 11.70 15.24
N ALA A 81 32.22 12.51 14.92
CA ALA A 81 31.67 13.51 15.83
C ALA A 81 31.14 12.87 17.11
N LYS A 82 30.42 11.74 17.01
CA LYS A 82 29.90 10.99 18.17
C LYS A 82 31.01 10.58 19.15
N LYS A 83 32.21 10.23 18.67
CA LYS A 83 33.35 9.88 19.54
C LYS A 83 33.87 11.07 20.36
N GLN A 84 33.69 12.30 19.86
CA GLN A 84 34.13 13.53 20.53
C GLN A 84 33.06 14.13 21.46
N LEU A 85 31.79 13.80 21.24
CA LEU A 85 30.64 14.30 22.01
C LEU A 85 30.47 13.55 23.35
N VAL A 86 31.46 13.69 24.23
CA VAL A 86 31.49 13.04 25.56
C VAL A 86 31.49 14.11 26.66
N PRO A 87 30.90 13.84 27.85
CA PRO A 87 31.02 14.74 28.98
C PRO A 87 32.48 14.86 29.45
N ASN A 88 32.82 16.04 29.95
CA ASN A 88 34.12 16.45 30.43
C ASN A 88 34.08 16.61 31.96
N SER A 89 35.24 16.74 32.57
CA SER A 89 35.46 16.92 34.01
C SER A 89 35.22 18.36 34.49
N ASP A 90 35.36 19.35 33.60
CA ASP A 90 35.28 20.78 33.90
C ASP A 90 34.05 21.46 33.23
N ASN A 91 33.61 22.58 33.80
CA ASN A 91 32.52 23.44 33.28
C ASN A 91 33.02 24.82 32.84
N LYS A 92 34.29 24.95 32.45
CA LYS A 92 34.88 26.22 32.01
C LYS A 92 34.51 26.52 30.56
N GLY A 93 34.41 27.79 30.18
CA GLY A 93 33.89 28.23 28.88
C GLY A 93 32.54 28.92 29.00
N ASP A 94 32.16 29.70 27.99
CA ASP A 94 30.92 30.48 27.98
C ASP A 94 30.04 30.07 26.79
N LEU A 95 28.76 29.82 27.07
CA LEU A 95 27.77 29.46 26.06
C LEU A 95 27.56 30.59 25.05
N ILE A 96 27.55 31.84 25.51
CA ILE A 96 27.33 33.01 24.65
C ILE A 96 28.49 33.18 23.68
N SER A 97 29.73 33.04 24.15
CA SER A 97 30.93 32.97 23.28
C SER A 97 30.81 31.85 22.24
N GLY A 98 30.27 30.68 22.61
CA GLY A 98 30.00 29.59 21.67
C GLY A 98 29.02 29.97 20.55
N ILE A 99 27.97 30.73 20.88
CA ILE A 99 27.01 31.27 19.89
C ILE A 99 27.72 32.24 18.94
N VAL A 100 28.61 33.10 19.45
CA VAL A 100 29.39 34.03 18.61
C VAL A 100 30.29 33.28 17.62
N VAL A 101 30.98 32.21 18.07
CA VAL A 101 31.75 31.33 17.17
C VAL A 101 30.85 30.75 16.08
N ALA A 102 29.66 30.26 16.43
CA ALA A 102 28.71 29.70 15.46
C ALA A 102 28.21 30.74 14.45
N VAL A 103 27.89 31.96 14.88
CA VAL A 103 27.51 33.09 14.00
C VAL A 103 28.63 33.38 12.99
N GLN A 104 29.87 33.43 13.46
CA GLN A 104 31.02 33.68 12.59
C GLN A 104 31.23 32.52 11.59
N MET A 105 31.06 31.27 12.02
CA MET A 105 31.15 30.11 11.11
C MET A 105 30.12 30.20 9.98
N ILE A 106 28.87 30.52 10.32
CA ILE A 106 27.78 30.70 9.34
C ILE A 106 28.10 31.85 8.39
N LYS A 107 28.59 32.98 8.91
CA LYS A 107 28.94 34.16 8.10
C LYS A 107 30.04 33.85 7.08
N LEU A 108 31.12 33.18 7.51
CA LEU A 108 32.24 32.82 6.64
C LEU A 108 31.85 31.79 5.58
N TYR A 109 31.01 30.82 5.93
CA TYR A 109 30.55 29.78 5.01
C TYR A 109 29.56 30.33 3.98
N THR A 110 28.52 31.03 4.44
CA THR A 110 27.43 31.46 3.57
C THR A 110 27.81 32.67 2.73
N LYS A 111 28.66 33.58 3.20
CA LYS A 111 29.04 34.81 2.48
C LYS A 111 27.78 35.54 1.96
N ALA A 112 27.62 35.66 0.64
CA ALA A 112 26.46 36.26 -0.03
C ALA A 112 25.42 35.23 -0.54
N LEU A 113 25.60 33.93 -0.23
CA LEU A 113 24.71 32.87 -0.67
C LEU A 113 23.43 32.83 0.17
N LYS A 114 22.32 32.51 -0.49
CA LYS A 114 21.00 32.39 0.12
C LYS A 114 20.85 31.03 0.81
N TYR A 115 20.92 31.03 2.14
CA TYR A 115 20.68 29.87 3.00
C TYR A 115 19.63 30.21 4.05
N ILE A 116 18.89 29.18 4.49
CA ILE A 116 18.15 29.25 5.76
C ILE A 116 19.17 28.96 6.86
N ARG A 117 19.39 29.91 7.77
CA ARG A 117 20.46 29.88 8.75
C ARG A 117 19.85 29.63 10.13
N ASN A 118 20.14 28.49 10.72
CA ASN A 118 19.61 28.10 12.02
C ASN A 118 20.78 27.77 12.96
N ILE A 119 20.76 28.32 14.16
CA ILE A 119 21.62 27.91 15.27
C ILE A 119 20.73 27.17 16.28
N VAL A 120 21.16 25.97 16.65
CA VAL A 120 20.48 25.14 17.65
C VAL A 120 21.41 24.98 18.84
N VAL A 121 20.98 25.44 20.01
CA VAL A 121 21.72 25.37 21.27
C VAL A 121 21.04 24.36 22.18
N LEU A 122 21.80 23.38 22.67
CA LEU A 122 21.36 22.41 23.66
C LEU A 122 22.12 22.68 24.96
N THR A 123 21.41 22.93 26.06
CA THR A 123 22.04 23.26 27.35
C THR A 123 21.18 22.78 28.52
N ASN A 124 21.80 22.45 29.66
CA ASN A 124 21.10 22.22 30.92
C ASN A 124 21.05 23.48 31.80
N GLY A 125 21.56 24.62 31.30
CA GLY A 125 21.53 25.90 31.99
C GLY A 125 22.41 26.02 33.23
N GLN A 126 23.25 25.03 33.56
CA GLN A 126 24.09 25.05 34.77
C GLN A 126 25.48 25.68 34.57
N GLY A 127 25.90 25.87 33.31
CA GLY A 127 27.18 26.52 32.99
C GLY A 127 27.20 28.02 33.32
N ASN A 128 28.39 28.59 33.50
CA ASN A 128 28.55 30.04 33.60
C ASN A 128 28.20 30.70 32.26
N MET A 129 27.40 31.77 32.30
CA MET A 129 27.03 32.54 31.12
C MET A 129 27.30 34.03 31.34
N ASN A 130 28.05 34.65 30.42
CA ASN A 130 28.31 36.09 30.47
C ASN A 130 27.59 36.82 29.33
N LEU A 131 26.49 37.49 29.67
CA LEU A 131 25.65 38.23 28.71
C LEU A 131 26.05 39.71 28.53
N GLY A 132 27.25 40.08 28.96
CA GLY A 132 27.71 41.48 29.06
C GLY A 132 27.60 42.30 27.77
N ASP A 133 27.77 41.70 26.58
CA ASP A 133 27.55 42.35 25.27
C ASP A 133 26.48 41.62 24.43
N SER A 134 25.36 41.27 25.06
CA SER A 134 24.21 40.65 24.36
C SER A 134 23.68 41.52 23.20
N GLY A 135 23.78 42.85 23.30
CA GLY A 135 23.26 43.79 22.31
C GLY A 135 23.95 43.71 20.94
N GLY A 136 25.28 43.54 20.92
CA GLY A 136 26.03 43.35 19.67
C GLY A 136 25.68 42.03 18.97
N ILE A 137 25.52 40.96 19.76
CA ILE A 137 25.22 39.60 19.25
C ILE A 137 23.83 39.54 18.63
N ILE A 138 22.82 40.11 19.29
CA ILE A 138 21.43 40.16 18.78
C ILE A 138 21.39 40.90 17.43
N LYS A 139 22.10 42.03 17.31
CA LYS A 139 22.18 42.75 16.02
C LYS A 139 22.78 41.88 14.93
N GLN A 140 23.86 41.13 15.23
CA GLN A 140 24.48 40.24 14.25
C GLN A 140 23.57 39.06 13.86
N LEU A 141 22.79 38.52 14.80
CA LEU A 141 21.81 37.46 14.50
C LEU A 141 20.73 37.97 13.54
N ASN A 142 20.14 39.14 13.84
CA ASN A 142 19.07 39.73 13.04
C ASN A 142 19.58 40.19 11.66
N GLU A 143 20.73 40.88 11.59
CA GLU A 143 21.34 41.32 10.31
C GLU A 143 21.65 40.15 9.39
N ASN A 144 22.08 39.02 9.95
CA ASN A 144 22.37 37.81 9.19
C ASN A 144 21.14 36.91 9.02
N ARG A 145 19.96 37.29 9.51
CA ARG A 145 18.72 36.49 9.48
C ARG A 145 18.94 35.05 9.97
N ILE A 146 19.56 34.93 11.15
CA ILE A 146 19.85 33.65 11.79
C ILE A 146 18.77 33.36 12.83
N ILE A 147 18.08 32.24 12.65
CA ILE A 147 17.07 31.73 13.57
C ILE A 147 17.78 31.03 14.73
N LEU A 148 17.65 31.56 15.95
CA LEU A 148 18.21 30.97 17.16
C LEU A 148 17.18 30.09 17.85
N LYS A 149 17.51 28.82 18.06
CA LYS A 149 16.70 27.86 18.82
C LYS A 149 17.46 27.40 20.05
N VAL A 150 16.96 27.71 21.24
CA VAL A 150 17.54 27.26 22.51
C VAL A 150 16.65 26.18 23.09
N MET A 151 17.22 24.99 23.24
CA MET A 151 16.59 23.84 23.87
C MET A 151 17.25 23.56 25.22
N GLY A 152 16.48 23.80 26.27
CA GLY A 152 16.91 23.60 27.65
C GLY A 152 16.49 22.24 28.22
N VAL A 153 17.42 21.53 28.85
CA VAL A 153 17.07 20.35 29.66
C VAL A 153 16.45 20.84 30.96
N ASP A 154 15.19 20.47 31.17
CA ASP A 154 14.36 20.81 32.34
C ASP A 154 14.23 22.32 32.56
N PHE A 155 13.93 23.05 31.49
CA PHE A 155 13.50 24.46 31.59
C PHE A 155 11.99 24.51 31.87
N ASP A 156 11.56 25.54 32.57
CA ASP A 156 10.14 25.72 32.88
C ASP A 156 9.43 26.26 31.66
N ASP A 157 8.32 25.64 31.32
CA ASP A 157 7.48 26.05 30.20
C ASP A 157 6.01 26.05 30.62
N GLU A 158 5.40 27.23 30.56
CA GLU A 158 3.99 27.44 30.89
C GLU A 158 3.07 26.83 29.81
N GLU A 159 3.54 26.70 28.56
CA GLU A 159 2.74 26.11 27.47
C GLU A 159 2.64 24.58 27.59
N VAL A 160 3.67 23.95 28.17
CA VAL A 160 3.78 22.49 28.31
C VAL A 160 3.44 22.02 29.74
N ASP A 161 3.04 22.94 30.62
CA ASP A 161 2.75 22.69 32.04
C ASP A 161 3.89 21.92 32.76
N TYR A 162 5.14 22.23 32.41
CA TYR A 162 6.32 21.58 32.99
C TYR A 162 7.08 22.56 33.90
N PHE A 163 7.20 22.21 35.17
CA PHE A 163 7.95 22.95 36.18
C PHE A 163 8.88 22.00 36.94
N GLU A 164 10.15 22.36 37.06
CA GLU A 164 11.11 21.59 37.87
C GLU A 164 11.02 22.02 39.35
N GLU A 165 10.45 21.16 40.21
CA GLU A 165 10.15 21.48 41.62
C GLU A 165 11.39 21.87 42.45
N ASP A 166 12.56 21.27 42.18
CA ASP A 166 13.82 21.46 42.93
C ASP A 166 14.92 22.16 42.11
N LYS A 167 14.55 23.14 41.27
CA LYS A 167 15.50 23.84 40.39
C LYS A 167 16.55 24.67 41.17
N PRO A 168 17.86 24.50 40.90
CA PRO A 168 18.90 25.32 41.52
C PRO A 168 18.79 26.81 41.18
N GLU A 169 19.08 27.70 42.15
CA GLU A 169 18.97 29.17 41.96
C GLU A 169 19.76 29.68 40.75
N HIS A 170 20.99 29.18 40.55
CA HIS A 170 21.84 29.56 39.42
C HIS A 170 21.23 29.17 38.07
N LYS A 171 20.59 28.00 37.96
CA LYS A 171 19.93 27.52 36.74
C LYS A 171 18.72 28.41 36.43
N ARG A 172 17.93 28.77 37.45
CA ARG A 172 16.78 29.68 37.30
C ARG A 172 17.19 31.08 36.82
N GLU A 173 18.26 31.65 37.38
CA GLU A 173 18.78 32.94 36.89
C GLU A 173 19.27 32.86 35.44
N ASN A 174 19.96 31.78 35.11
CA ASN A 174 20.51 31.52 33.79
C ASN A 174 19.42 31.34 32.73
N GLU A 175 18.36 30.62 33.09
CA GLU A 175 17.20 30.40 32.25
C GLU A 175 16.44 31.71 31.96
N LEU A 176 16.19 32.52 33.00
CA LEU A 176 15.54 33.82 32.83
C LEU A 176 16.37 34.75 31.94
N LYS A 177 17.69 34.79 32.15
CA LYS A 177 18.62 35.55 31.33
C LYS A 177 18.66 35.07 29.86
N LEU A 178 18.59 33.76 29.63
CA LEU A 178 18.51 33.18 28.28
C LEU A 178 17.18 33.48 27.61
N LYS A 179 16.07 33.41 28.35
CA LYS A 179 14.73 33.76 27.85
C LYS A 179 14.69 35.22 27.42
N GLU A 180 15.15 36.15 28.26
CA GLU A 180 15.28 37.56 27.89
C GLU A 180 16.19 37.80 26.67
N PHE A 181 17.25 37.01 26.50
CA PHE A 181 18.13 37.10 25.35
C PHE A 181 17.45 36.62 24.06
N VAL A 182 16.72 35.50 24.14
CA VAL A 182 16.03 34.87 23.01
C VAL A 182 14.83 35.72 22.58
N ASP A 183 14.03 36.24 23.51
CA ASP A 183 12.87 37.10 23.24
C ASP A 183 13.22 38.41 22.51
N ARG A 184 14.48 38.86 22.65
CA ARG A 184 15.00 40.05 21.94
C ARG A 184 15.51 39.76 20.53
N CYS A 185 15.67 38.49 20.16
CA CYS A 185 16.06 38.08 18.80
C CYS A 185 14.84 37.98 17.89
N GLU A 186 15.00 38.28 16.61
CA GLU A 186 13.95 38.07 15.61
C GLU A 186 13.85 36.59 15.24
N ASP A 187 12.63 36.05 15.12
CA ASP A 187 12.35 34.66 14.73
C ASP A 187 13.13 33.62 15.55
N SER A 188 13.07 33.70 16.88
CA SER A 188 13.77 32.80 17.80
C SER A 188 12.81 31.83 18.50
N VAL A 189 13.33 30.71 19.01
CA VAL A 189 12.54 29.70 19.72
C VAL A 189 13.25 29.35 21.03
N PHE A 190 12.55 29.50 22.15
CA PHE A 190 12.95 29.01 23.46
C PHE A 190 12.00 27.87 23.82
N ALA A 191 12.52 26.66 23.98
CA ALA A 191 11.70 25.48 24.21
C ALA A 191 12.36 24.55 25.23
N THR A 192 11.52 23.84 25.99
CA THR A 192 11.99 22.76 26.85
C THR A 192 12.31 21.53 26.01
N TYR A 193 13.39 20.83 26.35
CA TYR A 193 13.85 19.68 25.58
C TYR A 193 12.82 18.54 25.51
N LYS A 194 11.92 18.44 26.51
CA LYS A 194 10.81 17.48 26.52
C LYS A 194 9.91 17.63 25.28
N GLU A 195 9.50 18.86 24.95
CA GLU A 195 8.72 19.15 23.74
C GLU A 195 9.49 18.73 22.47
N ALA A 196 10.79 19.05 22.42
CA ALA A 196 11.64 18.64 21.30
C ALA A 196 11.72 17.11 21.19
N ARG A 197 11.73 16.38 22.31
CA ARG A 197 11.75 14.91 22.34
C ARG A 197 10.44 14.32 21.82
N ASP A 198 9.31 14.87 22.22
CA ASP A 198 7.99 14.43 21.77
C ASP A 198 7.85 14.69 20.25
N SER A 199 8.39 15.82 19.77
CA SER A 199 8.46 16.12 18.33
C SER A 199 9.34 15.15 17.52
N LEU A 200 10.27 14.41 18.14
CA LEU A 200 11.07 13.39 17.45
C LEU A 200 10.27 12.14 17.12
N ASP A 201 9.29 11.81 17.96
CA ASP A 201 8.42 10.66 17.76
C ASP A 201 7.42 10.94 16.64
N ILE A 202 7.06 12.21 16.43
CA ILE A 202 6.21 12.65 15.32
C ILE A 202 6.99 12.58 13.99
N PRO A 203 6.56 11.74 13.03
CA PRO A 203 7.27 11.59 11.78
C PRO A 203 7.15 12.85 10.91
N LYS A 204 8.29 13.51 10.63
CA LYS A 204 8.32 14.69 9.76
C LYS A 204 8.05 14.32 8.30
N VAL A 205 6.97 14.87 7.73
CA VAL A 205 6.68 14.75 6.30
C VAL A 205 7.58 15.69 5.51
N LYS A 206 8.24 15.18 4.47
CA LYS A 206 9.11 15.98 3.61
C LYS A 206 8.26 16.94 2.78
N ALA A 207 8.31 18.23 3.08
CA ALA A 207 7.80 19.26 2.18
C ALA A 207 8.62 19.26 0.87
N VAL A 208 7.94 19.03 -0.25
CA VAL A 208 8.54 19.07 -1.59
C VAL A 208 7.91 20.24 -2.34
N ASN A 209 8.76 21.10 -2.91
CA ASN A 209 8.26 22.15 -3.78
C ASN A 209 7.49 21.53 -4.95
N PRO A 210 6.24 21.96 -5.20
CA PRO A 210 5.43 21.35 -6.23
C PRO A 210 6.07 21.57 -7.60
N VAL A 211 6.30 20.48 -8.33
CA VAL A 211 6.81 20.50 -9.70
C VAL A 211 5.62 20.57 -10.64
N ARG A 212 5.68 21.49 -11.60
CA ARG A 212 4.64 21.65 -12.61
C ARG A 212 4.56 20.39 -13.47
N ALA A 213 3.37 19.78 -13.52
CA ALA A 213 3.11 18.62 -14.36
C ALA A 213 2.87 19.04 -15.81
N PHE A 214 2.03 20.05 -16.02
CA PHE A 214 1.64 20.56 -17.34
C PHE A 214 1.56 22.09 -17.33
N GLN A 215 1.86 22.70 -18.47
CA GLN A 215 1.64 24.11 -18.75
C GLN A 215 1.03 24.24 -20.13
N GLY A 216 -0.09 24.96 -20.23
CA GLY A 216 -0.77 25.16 -21.50
C GLY A 216 -2.06 25.93 -21.32
N ASN A 217 -2.94 25.81 -22.30
CA ASN A 217 -4.25 26.47 -22.26
C ASN A 217 -5.34 25.46 -21.92
N LEU A 218 -6.22 25.82 -20.99
CA LEU A 218 -7.53 25.21 -20.83
C LEU A 218 -8.44 25.80 -21.91
N VAL A 219 -8.85 24.97 -22.86
CA VAL A 219 -9.68 25.39 -23.98
C VAL A 219 -11.12 24.94 -23.77
N LEU A 220 -12.04 25.89 -23.81
CA LEU A 220 -13.48 25.67 -23.84
C LEU A 220 -13.91 25.64 -25.31
N SER A 221 -14.49 24.52 -25.76
CA SER A 221 -14.79 24.18 -27.17
C SER A 221 -13.61 23.59 -27.96
N ASP A 222 -13.86 23.24 -29.22
CA ASP A 222 -12.87 22.66 -30.13
C ASP A 222 -12.24 23.73 -31.05
N PRO A 223 -10.93 24.00 -30.92
CA PRO A 223 -10.24 24.99 -31.75
C PRO A 223 -10.11 24.57 -33.22
N GLU A 224 -10.19 23.28 -33.55
CA GLU A 224 -10.09 22.80 -34.93
C GLU A 224 -11.43 22.89 -35.66
N GLN A 225 -12.54 22.72 -34.93
CA GLN A 225 -13.89 22.67 -35.51
C GLN A 225 -14.66 23.99 -35.42
N GLN A 226 -14.28 24.91 -34.52
CA GLN A 226 -15.01 26.15 -34.28
C GLN A 226 -14.22 27.39 -34.73
N PRO A 227 -14.90 28.47 -35.15
CA PRO A 227 -14.23 29.73 -35.46
C PRO A 227 -13.58 30.31 -34.19
N PRO A 228 -12.44 31.03 -34.32
CA PRO A 228 -11.64 31.50 -33.18
C PRO A 228 -12.40 32.44 -32.23
N GLN A 229 -13.49 33.07 -32.70
CA GLN A 229 -14.36 33.94 -31.89
C GLN A 229 -15.21 33.16 -30.87
N ARG A 230 -15.37 31.84 -31.05
CA ARG A 230 -16.15 30.96 -30.16
C ARG A 230 -15.27 30.08 -29.26
N VAL A 231 -13.96 30.17 -29.43
CA VAL A 231 -12.98 29.41 -28.64
C VAL A 231 -12.52 30.30 -27.49
N MET A 232 -12.74 29.85 -26.26
CA MET A 232 -12.22 30.53 -25.09
C MET A 232 -11.04 29.72 -24.55
N SER A 233 -9.87 30.36 -24.45
CA SER A 233 -8.65 29.76 -23.92
C SER A 233 -8.21 30.49 -22.66
N ILE A 234 -7.90 29.75 -21.62
CA ILE A 234 -7.40 30.27 -20.34
C ILE A 234 -6.02 29.67 -20.10
N GLY A 235 -5.00 30.49 -19.83
CA GLY A 235 -3.66 29.99 -19.50
C GLY A 235 -3.65 29.29 -18.15
N VAL A 236 -3.22 28.03 -18.09
CA VAL A 236 -3.23 27.21 -16.88
C VAL A 236 -1.91 26.50 -16.62
N GLU A 237 -1.68 26.25 -15.34
CA GLU A 237 -0.61 25.41 -14.83
C GLU A 237 -1.19 24.31 -13.96
N VAL A 238 -0.66 23.10 -14.14
CA VAL A 238 -1.09 21.93 -13.39
C VAL A 238 -0.02 21.54 -12.39
N PHE A 239 -0.43 21.33 -11.14
CA PHE A 239 0.44 20.89 -10.06
C PHE A 239 -0.10 19.62 -9.38
N PRO A 240 0.76 18.65 -9.08
CA PRO A 240 0.39 17.49 -8.28
C PRO A 240 -0.30 17.86 -6.96
N CYS A 241 -1.48 17.29 -6.69
CA CYS A 241 -2.14 17.39 -5.39
C CYS A 241 -1.79 16.17 -4.53
N THR A 242 -2.16 14.97 -4.99
CA THR A 242 -1.86 13.72 -4.29
C THR A 242 -0.88 12.87 -5.09
N ARG A 243 0.14 12.30 -4.43
CA ARG A 243 1.07 11.34 -5.05
C ARG A 243 1.38 10.23 -4.05
N ARG A 244 1.51 9.00 -4.55
CA ARG A 244 1.93 7.86 -3.74
C ARG A 244 3.38 8.06 -3.31
N ALA A 245 3.61 8.18 -2.00
CA ALA A 245 4.95 8.10 -1.45
C ALA A 245 5.42 6.64 -1.45
N THR A 246 6.64 6.40 -1.87
CA THR A 246 7.27 5.07 -1.85
C THR A 246 8.28 4.98 -0.71
N ALA A 247 8.41 3.79 -0.13
CA ALA A 247 9.48 3.49 0.82
C ALA A 247 10.85 3.59 0.15
N MET A 248 11.91 3.65 0.97
CA MET A 248 13.28 3.65 0.48
C MET A 248 13.60 2.35 -0.25
N THR A 249 14.22 2.45 -1.42
CA THR A 249 14.66 1.29 -2.21
C THR A 249 15.97 0.72 -1.64
N ALA A 250 16.09 -0.60 -1.61
CA ALA A 250 17.32 -1.30 -1.23
C ALA A 250 18.10 -1.75 -2.47
N SER A 251 19.43 -1.64 -2.42
CA SER A 251 20.34 -2.27 -3.38
C SER A 251 20.92 -3.56 -2.80
N SER A 252 21.08 -4.58 -3.66
CA SER A 252 21.63 -5.87 -3.26
C SER A 252 23.16 -5.84 -3.26
N TYR A 253 23.76 -6.20 -2.13
CA TYR A 253 25.20 -6.39 -1.98
C TYR A 253 25.50 -7.81 -1.52
N ALA A 254 26.63 -8.35 -1.97
CA ALA A 254 27.15 -9.64 -1.54
C ALA A 254 28.52 -9.46 -0.88
N MET A 255 28.85 -10.32 0.08
CA MET A 255 30.20 -10.38 0.64
C MET A 255 31.17 -10.97 -0.39
N SER A 256 32.19 -10.21 -0.75
CA SER A 256 33.31 -10.70 -1.55
C SER A 256 34.12 -11.70 -0.73
N LYS A 257 34.34 -12.90 -1.28
CA LYS A 257 35.26 -13.91 -0.73
C LYS A 257 36.73 -13.67 -1.14
N ILE A 258 37.00 -12.62 -1.92
CA ILE A 258 38.32 -12.33 -2.47
C ILE A 258 38.96 -11.23 -1.62
N GLU A 259 40.10 -11.55 -0.99
CA GLU A 259 40.93 -10.54 -0.30
C GLU A 259 41.39 -9.47 -1.30
N PRO A 260 41.21 -8.18 -1.01
CA PRO A 260 41.50 -7.13 -1.98
C PRO A 260 43.02 -6.95 -2.14
N ALA A 261 43.59 -7.57 -3.17
CA ALA A 261 44.82 -7.09 -3.75
C ALA A 261 44.50 -5.82 -4.56
N THR A 262 44.98 -4.67 -4.08
CA THR A 262 44.91 -3.34 -4.72
C THR A 262 43.50 -2.74 -4.90
N ILE A 263 43.02 -1.99 -3.90
CA ILE A 263 42.45 -0.63 -4.03
C ILE A 263 42.60 0.07 -2.68
N SER A 264 43.20 1.27 -2.70
CA SER A 264 43.43 2.15 -1.56
C SER A 264 42.17 2.94 -1.19
N THR A 265 41.24 2.30 -0.49
CA THR A 265 40.25 2.98 0.37
C THR A 265 39.85 2.00 1.48
N PRO A 266 40.08 2.31 2.77
CA PRO A 266 39.72 1.43 3.87
C PRO A 266 38.22 1.58 4.18
N SER A 267 37.35 1.08 3.31
CA SER A 267 35.95 0.88 3.65
C SER A 267 35.82 -0.47 4.35
N GLN A 268 35.39 -0.45 5.62
CA GLN A 268 35.34 -1.61 6.54
C GLN A 268 34.47 -2.80 6.09
N ASN A 269 33.85 -2.76 4.91
CA ASN A 269 32.94 -3.82 4.46
C ASN A 269 33.37 -4.34 3.08
N ASN A 270 33.74 -5.63 3.01
CA ASN A 270 34.01 -6.40 1.79
C ASN A 270 32.73 -6.63 0.95
N LEU A 271 31.92 -5.59 0.73
CA LEU A 271 30.63 -5.67 0.04
C LEU A 271 30.79 -5.28 -1.43
N GLN A 272 30.38 -6.16 -2.34
CA GLN A 272 30.33 -5.90 -3.78
C GLN A 272 28.87 -5.79 -4.23
N ALA A 273 28.55 -4.76 -5.01
CA ALA A 273 27.21 -4.57 -5.56
C ALA A 273 26.88 -5.68 -6.57
N VAL A 274 25.72 -6.31 -6.42
CA VAL A 274 25.24 -7.35 -7.34
C VAL A 274 24.78 -6.69 -8.64
N LYS A 275 25.34 -7.12 -9.77
CA LYS A 275 24.88 -6.71 -11.10
C LYS A 275 24.06 -7.83 -11.71
N TRP A 276 22.91 -7.48 -12.28
CA TRP A 276 22.07 -8.41 -13.02
C TRP A 276 22.49 -8.41 -14.48
N ASP A 277 22.86 -9.58 -14.99
CA ASP A 277 23.10 -9.82 -16.42
C ASP A 277 22.01 -10.75 -16.96
N ARG A 278 21.42 -10.42 -18.10
CA ARG A 278 20.27 -11.13 -18.67
C ARG A 278 20.64 -11.67 -20.05
N GLN A 279 20.58 -13.00 -20.20
CA GLN A 279 20.82 -13.71 -21.46
C GLN A 279 19.51 -14.35 -21.94
N TYR A 280 19.27 -14.28 -23.25
CA TYR A 280 18.06 -14.81 -23.88
C TYR A 280 18.40 -16.11 -24.61
N TYR A 281 17.55 -17.12 -24.49
CA TYR A 281 17.73 -18.41 -25.15
C TYR A 281 16.46 -18.84 -25.88
N VAL A 282 16.63 -19.51 -27.01
CA VAL A 282 15.57 -20.23 -27.71
C VAL A 282 15.90 -21.72 -27.69
N ASN A 283 14.88 -22.55 -27.51
CA ASN A 283 15.02 -24.00 -27.59
C ASN A 283 15.28 -24.38 -29.06
N ASP A 284 16.46 -24.95 -29.33
CA ASP A 284 16.85 -25.45 -30.64
C ASP A 284 17.48 -26.84 -30.44
N GLU A 285 16.76 -27.88 -30.87
CA GLU A 285 17.17 -29.28 -30.74
C GLU A 285 18.48 -29.60 -31.48
N SER A 286 18.92 -28.72 -32.38
CA SER A 286 20.15 -28.87 -33.18
C SER A 286 21.41 -28.33 -32.49
N GLY A 287 21.27 -27.59 -31.37
CA GLY A 287 22.37 -26.94 -30.66
C GLY A 287 22.99 -27.80 -29.56
N ILE A 288 24.28 -27.57 -29.25
CA ILE A 288 24.96 -28.22 -28.10
C ILE A 288 24.28 -27.74 -26.81
N GLY A 289 23.48 -28.60 -26.18
CA GLY A 289 22.69 -28.28 -24.98
C GLY A 289 21.23 -27.92 -25.24
N GLY A 290 20.73 -28.07 -26.48
CA GLY A 290 19.31 -27.87 -26.82
C GLY A 290 18.81 -26.42 -26.74
N LYS A 291 19.72 -25.46 -26.54
CA LYS A 291 19.43 -24.03 -26.39
C LYS A 291 20.40 -23.21 -27.22
N LYS A 292 19.89 -22.20 -27.90
CA LYS A 292 20.65 -21.21 -28.66
C LYS A 292 20.53 -19.85 -27.99
N GLU A 293 21.67 -19.26 -27.64
CA GLU A 293 21.73 -17.89 -27.08
C GLU A 293 21.43 -16.86 -28.18
N LEU A 294 20.63 -15.85 -27.84
CA LEU A 294 20.25 -14.75 -28.71
C LEU A 294 20.72 -13.42 -28.15
N ASP A 295 21.15 -12.54 -29.05
CA ASP A 295 21.46 -11.16 -28.72
C ASP A 295 20.18 -10.32 -28.66
N ARG A 296 20.13 -9.36 -27.75
CA ARG A 296 18.96 -8.51 -27.50
C ARG A 296 18.55 -7.72 -28.74
N ASP A 297 19.51 -7.32 -29.56
CA ASP A 297 19.26 -6.51 -30.76
C ASP A 297 18.56 -7.30 -31.88
N THR A 298 18.56 -8.63 -31.80
CA THR A 298 17.86 -9.50 -32.75
C THR A 298 16.40 -9.79 -32.35
N LEU A 299 15.96 -9.30 -31.20
CA LEU A 299 14.62 -9.55 -30.67
C LEU A 299 13.64 -8.41 -31.06
N GLU A 300 12.44 -8.81 -31.49
CA GLU A 300 11.32 -7.92 -31.80
C GLU A 300 10.16 -8.13 -30.82
N ASN A 301 9.31 -7.13 -30.66
CA ASN A 301 8.16 -7.20 -29.76
C ASN A 301 7.04 -8.03 -30.40
N GLY A 302 6.60 -9.07 -29.71
CA GLY A 302 5.43 -9.87 -30.08
C GLY A 302 4.22 -9.51 -29.21
N TYR A 303 3.11 -9.16 -29.84
CA TYR A 303 1.84 -8.84 -29.18
C TYR A 303 0.86 -9.99 -29.35
N ARG A 304 0.18 -10.39 -28.27
CA ARG A 304 -0.85 -11.43 -28.33
C ARG A 304 -2.14 -10.85 -28.89
N TYR A 305 -2.60 -11.40 -30.01
CA TYR A 305 -3.90 -11.09 -30.61
C TYR A 305 -4.76 -12.37 -30.61
N GLY A 306 -5.54 -12.54 -29.54
CA GLY A 306 -6.30 -13.77 -29.31
C GLY A 306 -5.37 -14.96 -29.01
N SER A 307 -5.38 -15.96 -29.89
CA SER A 307 -4.51 -17.15 -29.82
C SER A 307 -3.21 -17.00 -30.60
N GLU A 308 -3.05 -15.93 -31.39
CA GLU A 308 -1.87 -15.72 -32.24
C GLU A 308 -0.92 -14.67 -31.64
N ILE A 309 0.37 -14.79 -31.95
CA ILE A 309 1.37 -13.76 -31.66
C ILE A 309 1.68 -13.04 -32.96
N VAL A 310 1.41 -11.74 -32.99
CA VAL A 310 1.76 -10.86 -34.10
C VAL A 310 3.00 -10.09 -33.67
N TYR A 311 4.10 -10.23 -34.41
CA TYR A 311 5.28 -9.40 -34.21
C TYR A 311 5.07 -8.05 -34.90
N ILE A 312 5.48 -6.97 -34.23
CA ILE A 312 5.42 -5.61 -34.77
C ILE A 312 6.82 -5.04 -34.65
N THR A 313 7.37 -4.59 -35.77
CA THR A 313 8.68 -3.92 -35.79
C THR A 313 8.57 -2.54 -35.13
N LYS A 314 9.68 -2.00 -34.62
CA LYS A 314 9.67 -0.66 -33.99
C LYS A 314 9.22 0.43 -34.97
N GLU A 315 9.53 0.29 -36.26
CA GLU A 315 9.13 1.24 -37.31
C GLU A 315 7.61 1.20 -37.55
N GLU A 316 7.02 0.00 -37.58
CA GLU A 316 5.57 -0.17 -37.68
C GLU A 316 4.87 0.32 -36.41
N GLU A 317 5.44 0.07 -35.24
CA GLU A 317 4.90 0.55 -33.96
C GLU A 317 4.81 2.08 -33.95
N GLU A 318 5.87 2.79 -34.32
CA GLU A 318 5.86 4.26 -34.42
C GLU A 318 4.82 4.78 -35.44
N ALA A 319 4.59 4.06 -36.54
CA ALA A 319 3.61 4.43 -37.56
C ALA A 319 2.14 4.17 -37.14
N ILE A 320 1.90 3.18 -36.29
CA ILE A 320 0.57 2.80 -35.79
C ILE A 320 0.16 3.64 -34.58
N MET A 321 1.13 4.13 -33.80
CA MET A 321 0.87 4.93 -32.61
C MET A 321 0.02 6.17 -32.91
N PHE A 322 -1.04 6.38 -32.13
CA PHE A 322 -1.96 7.50 -32.29
C PHE A 322 -1.25 8.83 -31.92
N PRO A 323 -1.11 9.79 -32.86
CA PRO A 323 -0.39 11.02 -32.59
C PRO A 323 -1.21 11.93 -31.66
N THR A 324 -0.59 12.37 -30.56
CA THR A 324 -1.21 13.27 -29.59
C THR A 324 -0.34 14.48 -29.30
N SER A 325 -0.99 15.61 -29.03
CA SER A 325 -0.37 16.85 -28.59
C SER A 325 -0.84 17.22 -27.17
N ALA A 326 0.07 17.83 -26.40
CA ALA A 326 -0.17 18.29 -25.04
C ALA A 326 -1.30 19.33 -25.03
N SER A 327 -2.40 18.99 -24.35
CA SER A 327 -3.64 19.78 -24.42
C SER A 327 -4.54 19.49 -23.24
N LEU A 328 -5.31 20.51 -22.85
CA LEU A 328 -6.37 20.39 -21.87
C LEU A 328 -7.64 21.05 -22.43
N GLN A 329 -8.58 20.22 -22.86
CA GLN A 329 -9.74 20.66 -23.63
C GLN A 329 -11.03 20.19 -22.98
N VAL A 330 -11.94 21.11 -22.67
CA VAL A 330 -13.24 20.80 -22.10
C VAL A 330 -14.15 20.22 -23.18
N ILE A 331 -14.63 19.00 -22.93
CA ILE A 331 -15.57 18.25 -23.77
C ILE A 331 -17.01 18.64 -23.45
N GLY A 332 -17.32 18.77 -22.15
CA GLY A 332 -18.69 19.05 -21.71
C GLY A 332 -18.81 19.20 -20.20
N PHE A 333 -20.05 19.23 -19.71
CA PHE A 333 -20.37 19.35 -18.30
C PHE A 333 -21.35 18.26 -17.87
N VAL A 334 -21.20 17.82 -16.64
CA VAL A 334 -21.91 16.66 -16.08
C VAL A 334 -22.34 17.00 -14.65
N ASN A 335 -23.52 16.55 -14.23
CA ASN A 335 -23.99 16.83 -12.87
C ASN A 335 -23.08 16.14 -11.85
N LYS A 336 -22.83 16.79 -10.71
CA LYS A 336 -22.04 16.22 -9.61
C LYS A 336 -22.50 14.83 -9.18
N LYS A 337 -23.81 14.56 -9.19
CA LYS A 337 -24.39 13.26 -8.79
C LYS A 337 -24.12 12.13 -9.78
N SER A 338 -23.86 12.44 -11.05
CA SER A 338 -23.55 11.43 -12.08
C SER A 338 -22.10 10.93 -12.04
N VAL A 339 -21.21 11.58 -11.29
CA VAL A 339 -19.82 11.14 -11.10
C VAL A 339 -19.62 10.71 -9.65
N PRO A 340 -19.92 9.45 -9.31
CA PRO A 340 -19.75 8.96 -7.96
C PRO A 340 -18.25 8.76 -7.64
N PRO A 341 -17.85 8.83 -6.35
CA PRO A 341 -16.44 8.75 -5.96
C PRO A 341 -15.70 7.49 -6.42
N TYR A 342 -16.39 6.35 -6.54
CA TYR A 342 -15.80 5.09 -6.98
C TYR A 342 -15.37 5.08 -8.46
N MET A 343 -15.83 6.06 -9.25
CA MET A 343 -15.44 6.23 -10.66
C MET A 343 -14.10 6.98 -10.79
N LEU A 344 -13.62 7.63 -9.73
CA LEU A 344 -12.39 8.42 -9.77
C LEU A 344 -11.17 7.49 -9.77
N MET A 345 -10.26 7.69 -10.73
CA MET A 345 -9.06 6.87 -10.92
C MET A 345 -7.77 7.67 -10.78
N GLY A 346 -6.71 6.96 -10.38
CA GLY A 346 -5.36 7.51 -10.39
C GLY A 346 -5.13 8.56 -9.29
N HIS A 347 -4.40 9.61 -9.64
CA HIS A 347 -4.04 10.70 -8.74
C HIS A 347 -4.84 11.96 -9.03
N THR A 348 -4.77 12.93 -8.11
CA THR A 348 -5.41 14.24 -8.29
C THR A 348 -4.37 15.32 -8.51
N ASP A 349 -4.74 16.30 -9.33
CA ASP A 349 -3.90 17.44 -9.72
C ASP A 349 -4.69 18.76 -9.61
N TYR A 350 -4.04 19.78 -9.10
CA TYR A 350 -4.54 21.15 -9.09
C TYR A 350 -4.35 21.80 -10.45
N ILE A 351 -5.35 22.57 -10.89
CA ILE A 351 -5.28 23.49 -12.01
C ILE A 351 -5.43 24.90 -11.46
N ILE A 352 -4.43 25.73 -11.72
CA ILE A 352 -4.43 27.14 -11.37
C ILE A 352 -4.16 27.99 -12.62
N GLY A 353 -4.56 29.26 -12.57
CA GLY A 353 -4.20 30.22 -13.63
C GLY A 353 -2.68 30.39 -13.75
N GLN A 354 -2.21 30.73 -14.94
CA GLN A 354 -0.77 30.88 -15.20
C GLN A 354 -0.13 31.92 -14.25
N ARG A 355 1.02 31.57 -13.66
CA ARG A 355 1.72 32.45 -12.72
C ARG A 355 2.14 33.75 -13.41
N GLY A 356 1.82 34.88 -12.77
CA GLY A 356 2.08 36.21 -13.30
C GLY A 356 0.98 36.76 -14.22
N ASN A 357 -0.04 35.97 -14.58
CA ASN A 357 -1.19 36.45 -15.34
C ASN A 357 -2.47 36.51 -14.48
N ASN A 358 -2.75 37.68 -13.94
CA ASN A 358 -3.94 37.90 -13.10
C ASN A 358 -5.25 37.64 -13.87
N ARG A 359 -5.27 37.85 -15.20
CA ARG A 359 -6.47 37.58 -16.02
C ARG A 359 -6.83 36.10 -16.00
N ASP A 360 -5.84 35.23 -16.12
CA ASP A 360 -6.04 33.78 -16.13
C ASP A 360 -6.45 33.27 -14.74
N ALA A 361 -5.84 33.81 -13.68
CA ALA A 361 -6.21 33.48 -12.30
C ALA A 361 -7.69 33.83 -12.00
N VAL A 362 -8.14 35.02 -12.41
CA VAL A 362 -9.54 35.42 -12.27
C VAL A 362 -10.46 34.55 -13.12
N ALA A 363 -10.05 34.19 -14.34
CA ALA A 363 -10.86 33.34 -15.21
C ALA A 363 -11.06 31.93 -14.64
N ILE A 364 -10.02 31.31 -14.07
CA ILE A 364 -10.13 30.00 -13.42
C ILE A 364 -10.96 30.08 -12.13
N SER A 365 -10.78 31.10 -11.30
CA SER A 365 -11.62 31.31 -10.10
C SER A 365 -13.10 31.46 -10.48
N ALA A 366 -13.41 32.29 -11.49
CA ALA A 366 -14.78 32.46 -11.99
C ALA A 366 -15.36 31.15 -12.54
N PHE A 367 -14.55 30.37 -13.25
CA PHE A 367 -14.97 29.08 -13.80
C PHE A 367 -15.21 28.03 -12.70
N ALA A 368 -14.35 27.96 -11.68
CA ALA A 368 -14.54 27.09 -10.53
C ALA A 368 -15.80 27.44 -9.74
N ARG A 369 -16.06 28.73 -9.50
CA ARG A 369 -17.28 29.19 -8.83
C ARG A 369 -18.53 28.87 -9.65
N ALA A 370 -18.49 29.03 -10.98
CA ALA A 370 -19.62 28.67 -11.84
C ALA A 370 -19.93 27.16 -11.80
N LEU A 371 -18.91 26.29 -11.77
CA LEU A 371 -19.11 24.84 -11.59
C LEU A 371 -19.72 24.51 -10.23
N PHE A 372 -19.27 25.20 -9.18
CA PHE A 372 -19.79 25.02 -7.83
C PHE A 372 -21.26 25.47 -7.71
N GLU A 373 -21.60 26.67 -8.20
CA GLU A 373 -22.96 27.21 -8.15
C GLU A 373 -23.96 26.39 -8.97
N THR A 374 -23.50 25.75 -10.05
CA THR A 374 -24.35 24.95 -10.93
C THR A 374 -24.41 23.47 -10.57
N ASP A 375 -23.72 23.04 -9.49
CA ASP A 375 -23.59 21.64 -9.08
C ASP A 375 -23.14 20.71 -10.23
N ASN A 376 -22.25 21.22 -11.08
CA ASN A 376 -21.71 20.49 -12.23
C ASN A 376 -20.20 20.34 -12.14
N PHE A 377 -19.69 19.28 -12.75
CA PHE A 377 -18.27 19.08 -13.03
C PHE A 377 -18.02 19.28 -14.53
N GLY A 378 -16.79 19.70 -14.86
CA GLY A 378 -16.32 19.71 -16.24
C GLY A 378 -15.79 18.34 -16.64
N LEU A 379 -15.97 17.94 -17.89
CA LEU A 379 -15.27 16.81 -18.51
C LEU A 379 -14.25 17.37 -19.47
N ALA A 380 -13.01 16.91 -19.39
CA ALA A 380 -11.95 17.36 -20.26
C ALA A 380 -11.10 16.21 -20.80
N ARG A 381 -10.58 16.38 -22.01
CA ARG A 381 -9.48 15.60 -22.56
C ARG A 381 -8.18 16.24 -22.07
N TYR A 382 -7.33 15.43 -21.45
CA TYR A 382 -6.03 15.84 -20.93
C TYR A 382 -4.92 15.01 -21.56
N VAL A 383 -3.91 15.69 -22.08
CA VAL A 383 -2.66 15.08 -22.56
C VAL A 383 -1.52 15.84 -21.90
N ASN A 384 -0.75 15.14 -21.06
CA ASN A 384 0.32 15.75 -20.27
C ASN A 384 1.49 16.24 -21.14
N LYS A 385 1.91 15.45 -22.14
CA LYS A 385 3.01 15.76 -23.05
C LYS A 385 2.70 15.25 -24.45
N ASP A 386 3.33 15.84 -25.46
CA ASP A 386 3.24 15.36 -26.85
C ASP A 386 3.63 13.88 -26.93
N GLY A 387 2.83 13.11 -27.66
CA GLY A 387 3.00 11.66 -27.82
C GLY A 387 2.58 10.81 -26.61
N LYS A 388 1.96 11.39 -25.57
CA LYS A 388 1.37 10.63 -24.45
C LYS A 388 -0.10 10.31 -24.68
N ASP A 389 -0.54 9.21 -24.09
CA ASP A 389 -1.92 8.75 -24.21
C ASP A 389 -2.89 9.80 -23.67
N PRO A 390 -4.00 10.08 -24.38
CA PRO A 390 -5.01 11.00 -23.92
C PRO A 390 -5.80 10.38 -22.77
N GLN A 391 -6.05 11.18 -21.76
CA GLN A 391 -6.85 10.80 -20.60
C GLN A 391 -8.14 11.61 -20.60
N ILE A 392 -9.24 10.99 -20.17
CA ILE A 392 -10.46 11.71 -19.83
C ILE A 392 -10.39 12.06 -18.34
N VAL A 393 -10.55 13.33 -18.02
CA VAL A 393 -10.48 13.84 -16.65
C VAL A 393 -11.74 14.59 -16.29
N VAL A 394 -12.16 14.46 -15.03
CA VAL A 394 -13.21 15.29 -14.44
C VAL A 394 -12.58 16.51 -13.78
N LEU A 395 -13.11 17.69 -14.06
CA LEU A 395 -12.71 18.98 -13.49
C LEU A 395 -13.70 19.33 -12.37
N MET A 396 -13.21 19.30 -11.13
CA MET A 396 -13.97 19.59 -9.93
C MET A 396 -13.58 20.96 -9.37
N PRO A 397 -14.53 21.79 -8.90
CA PRO A 397 -14.22 23.07 -8.29
C PRO A 397 -13.53 22.88 -6.93
N TYR A 398 -12.45 23.61 -6.70
CA TYR A 398 -11.72 23.64 -5.42
C TYR A 398 -11.64 25.07 -4.92
N ILE A 399 -12.41 25.39 -3.89
CA ILE A 399 -12.57 26.74 -3.35
C ILE A 399 -12.22 26.69 -1.85
N ARG A 400 -11.06 27.25 -1.50
CA ARG A 400 -10.61 27.48 -0.12
C ARG A 400 -10.14 28.92 0.05
N ALA A 401 -10.00 29.37 1.30
CA ALA A 401 -9.61 30.75 1.63
C ALA A 401 -8.26 31.15 1.00
N GLU A 402 -7.32 30.22 0.91
CA GLU A 402 -5.97 30.46 0.39
C GLU A 402 -5.84 30.21 -1.11
N LEU A 403 -6.70 29.36 -1.68
CA LEU A 403 -6.57 28.88 -3.06
C LEU A 403 -7.93 28.61 -3.69
N GLU A 404 -8.16 29.24 -4.84
CA GLU A 404 -9.29 28.98 -5.72
C GLU A 404 -8.80 28.45 -7.07
N GLY A 405 -9.33 27.32 -7.48
CA GLY A 405 -8.95 26.66 -8.72
C GLY A 405 -9.81 25.46 -9.03
N LEU A 406 -9.28 24.56 -9.86
CA LEU A 406 -9.89 23.26 -10.11
C LEU A 406 -8.97 22.16 -9.59
N VAL A 407 -9.56 21.03 -9.25
CA VAL A 407 -8.85 19.76 -9.10
C VAL A 407 -9.35 18.83 -10.17
N PHE A 408 -8.46 18.13 -10.86
CA PHE A 408 -8.87 17.07 -11.77
C PHE A 408 -8.44 15.69 -11.30
N CYS A 409 -9.21 14.70 -11.74
CA CYS A 409 -8.96 13.27 -11.53
C CYS A 409 -9.30 12.50 -12.81
N GLN A 410 -8.61 11.39 -13.06
CA GLN A 410 -8.85 10.56 -14.24
C GLN A 410 -10.18 9.82 -14.10
N LEU A 411 -10.91 9.69 -15.21
CA LEU A 411 -12.09 8.83 -15.33
C LEU A 411 -11.74 7.55 -16.11
N PRO A 412 -12.45 6.44 -15.84
CA PRO A 412 -12.31 5.20 -16.58
C PRO A 412 -12.79 5.35 -18.02
N PHE A 413 -12.14 4.62 -18.92
CA PHE A 413 -12.69 4.31 -20.23
C PHE A 413 -13.65 3.11 -20.15
N ALA A 414 -14.33 2.81 -21.26
CA ALA A 414 -15.27 1.69 -21.33
C ALA A 414 -14.56 0.34 -21.09
N GLU A 415 -13.28 0.25 -21.45
CA GLU A 415 -12.42 -0.92 -21.29
C GLU A 415 -11.98 -1.14 -19.83
N ASP A 416 -12.00 -0.09 -19.00
CA ASP A 416 -11.67 -0.18 -17.57
C ASP A 416 -12.86 -0.70 -16.74
N GLU A 417 -14.09 -0.62 -17.27
CA GLU A 417 -15.31 -1.04 -16.58
C GLU A 417 -15.42 -2.58 -16.55
N ARG A 418 -15.43 -3.15 -15.35
CA ARG A 418 -15.69 -4.59 -15.14
C ARG A 418 -17.10 -4.80 -14.64
N LYS A 419 -17.97 -5.34 -15.50
CA LYS A 419 -19.37 -5.62 -15.17
C LYS A 419 -19.50 -6.96 -14.47
N PHE A 420 -19.58 -6.91 -13.13
CA PHE A 420 -19.91 -8.08 -12.32
C PHE A 420 -21.40 -8.08 -11.99
N ILE A 421 -22.09 -9.18 -12.30
CA ILE A 421 -23.48 -9.39 -11.89
C ILE A 421 -23.44 -10.07 -10.52
N LEU A 422 -23.73 -9.30 -9.48
CA LEU A 422 -23.79 -9.78 -8.10
C LEU A 422 -25.27 -9.98 -7.69
N PRO A 423 -25.61 -11.07 -6.97
CA PRO A 423 -26.95 -11.23 -6.40
C PRO A 423 -27.29 -10.07 -5.45
N SER A 424 -28.55 -9.63 -5.44
CA SER A 424 -29.03 -8.63 -4.48
C SER A 424 -28.93 -9.17 -3.04
N LEU A 425 -28.37 -8.36 -2.14
CA LEU A 425 -28.30 -8.67 -0.72
C LEU A 425 -29.56 -8.25 0.05
N THR A 426 -30.40 -7.40 -0.55
CA THR A 426 -31.61 -6.84 0.10
C THR A 426 -32.86 -7.66 -0.21
N SER A 427 -32.89 -8.34 -1.36
CA SER A 427 -34.05 -9.08 -1.84
C SER A 427 -33.62 -10.40 -2.45
N LEU A 428 -34.21 -11.49 -1.99
CA LEU A 428 -34.03 -12.79 -2.62
C LEU A 428 -35.18 -13.02 -3.59
N GLU A 429 -34.82 -13.15 -4.86
CA GLU A 429 -35.74 -13.58 -5.90
C GLU A 429 -35.67 -15.11 -6.01
N THR A 430 -36.82 -15.78 -5.93
CA THR A 430 -36.91 -17.20 -6.27
C THR A 430 -36.61 -17.39 -7.77
N ARG A 431 -36.03 -18.52 -8.19
CA ARG A 431 -35.60 -18.81 -9.59
C ARG A 431 -36.69 -18.62 -10.66
N SER A 432 -37.96 -18.51 -10.26
CA SER A 432 -39.13 -18.23 -11.11
C SER A 432 -39.55 -16.75 -11.21
N GLY A 433 -38.76 -15.79 -10.70
CA GLY A 433 -38.89 -14.34 -10.96
C GLY A 433 -40.16 -13.64 -10.44
N ASN A 434 -41.08 -14.34 -9.76
CA ASN A 434 -42.42 -13.81 -9.44
C ASN A 434 -42.70 -13.56 -7.95
N LYS A 435 -41.79 -13.91 -7.04
CA LYS A 435 -41.95 -13.65 -5.60
C LYS A 435 -40.64 -13.16 -4.98
N THR A 436 -40.63 -11.91 -4.54
CA THR A 436 -39.61 -11.35 -3.66
C THR A 436 -39.87 -11.86 -2.25
N VAL A 437 -38.98 -12.72 -1.74
CA VAL A 437 -39.07 -13.20 -0.37
C VAL A 437 -38.26 -12.26 0.52
N THR A 438 -38.97 -11.50 1.34
CA THR A 438 -38.39 -10.53 2.29
C THR A 438 -38.03 -11.14 3.64
N THR A 439 -38.27 -12.44 3.84
CA THR A 439 -38.19 -13.11 5.15
C THR A 439 -37.55 -14.50 5.06
N HIS A 440 -36.40 -14.60 4.40
CA HIS A 440 -35.55 -15.80 4.52
C HIS A 440 -34.64 -15.69 5.74
N SER A 441 -34.84 -16.58 6.72
CA SER A 441 -34.17 -16.53 8.03
C SER A 441 -32.65 -16.75 8.02
N ARG A 442 -32.06 -17.22 6.93
CA ARG A 442 -30.61 -17.52 6.85
C ARG A 442 -29.77 -16.44 6.18
N LEU A 443 -30.35 -15.70 5.24
CA LEU A 443 -29.61 -14.81 4.35
C LEU A 443 -30.02 -13.35 4.49
N LEU A 444 -31.20 -13.08 5.07
CA LEU A 444 -31.66 -11.73 5.37
C LEU A 444 -31.61 -11.50 6.90
N PRO A 445 -31.16 -10.33 7.35
CA PRO A 445 -31.07 -10.03 8.78
C PRO A 445 -32.45 -9.91 9.39
N THR A 446 -32.59 -10.41 10.62
CA THR A 446 -33.79 -10.17 11.43
C THR A 446 -33.76 -8.74 12.01
N LYS A 447 -34.91 -8.24 12.47
CA LYS A 447 -34.96 -6.92 13.10
C LYS A 447 -34.04 -6.82 14.33
N GLU A 448 -33.97 -7.88 15.13
CA GLU A 448 -33.08 -7.95 16.30
C GLU A 448 -31.60 -7.85 15.91
N MET A 449 -31.22 -8.45 14.77
CA MET A 449 -29.85 -8.33 14.23
C MET A 449 -29.54 -6.92 13.73
N LEU A 450 -30.52 -6.22 13.16
CA LEU A 450 -30.38 -4.84 12.71
C LEU A 450 -30.24 -3.90 13.91
N ASP A 451 -31.17 -3.98 14.87
CA ASP A 451 -31.16 -3.14 16.08
C ASP A 451 -29.84 -3.35 16.87
N ALA A 452 -29.37 -4.60 17.00
CA ALA A 452 -28.09 -4.91 17.63
C ALA A 452 -26.87 -4.36 16.88
N MET A 453 -26.92 -4.32 15.55
CA MET A 453 -25.84 -3.78 14.72
C MET A 453 -25.83 -2.25 14.79
N ASP A 454 -26.99 -1.60 14.79
CA ASP A 454 -27.12 -0.16 14.97
C ASP A 454 -26.54 0.28 16.33
N ASP A 455 -26.89 -0.42 17.42
CA ASP A 455 -26.32 -0.18 18.75
C ASP A 455 -24.79 -0.35 18.78
N TYR A 456 -24.25 -1.32 18.03
CA TYR A 456 -22.81 -1.54 17.91
C TYR A 456 -22.11 -0.44 17.10
N VAL A 457 -22.71 0.01 16.00
CA VAL A 457 -22.20 1.12 15.18
C VAL A 457 -22.17 2.41 16.01
N ASP A 458 -23.23 2.68 16.77
CA ASP A 458 -23.29 3.83 17.67
C ASP A 458 -22.23 3.72 18.78
N ALA A 459 -21.99 2.54 19.34
CA ALA A 459 -20.96 2.32 20.35
C ALA A 459 -19.53 2.50 19.80
N MET A 460 -19.28 2.14 18.54
CA MET A 460 -17.97 2.25 17.88
C MET A 460 -17.78 3.53 17.05
N ASP A 461 -18.59 4.56 17.29
CA ASP A 461 -18.50 5.83 16.56
C ASP A 461 -17.27 6.65 16.98
N LEU A 462 -16.29 6.74 16.07
CA LEU A 462 -15.06 7.51 16.24
C LEU A 462 -15.30 9.02 16.36
N SER A 463 -16.47 9.54 15.97
CA SER A 463 -16.78 10.97 16.07
C SER A 463 -16.98 11.45 17.52
N LYS A 464 -17.25 10.52 18.44
CA LYS A 464 -17.40 10.79 19.88
C LYS A 464 -16.08 11.04 20.58
N LEU A 465 -15.00 10.46 20.05
CA LEU A 465 -13.66 10.64 20.60
C LEU A 465 -13.10 11.98 20.13
N LYS A 466 -12.61 12.73 21.11
CA LYS A 466 -11.82 13.93 20.86
C LYS A 466 -10.34 13.60 21.00
N GLY A 467 -9.54 14.12 20.07
CA GLY A 467 -8.09 14.13 20.14
C GLY A 467 -7.57 15.23 21.07
N GLU A 468 -6.27 15.49 20.95
CA GLU A 468 -5.64 16.68 21.53
C GLU A 468 -6.30 17.94 20.93
N ASP A 469 -6.40 19.02 21.71
CA ASP A 469 -6.99 20.30 21.27
C ASP A 469 -8.43 20.25 20.72
N ASP A 470 -9.25 19.30 21.20
CA ASP A 470 -10.66 19.18 20.82
C ASP A 470 -10.87 18.80 19.33
N GLU A 471 -9.80 18.35 18.63
CA GLU A 471 -9.85 17.87 17.25
C GLU A 471 -10.47 16.47 17.10
N PRO A 472 -10.91 16.05 15.90
CA PRO A 472 -11.36 14.68 15.68
C PRO A 472 -10.24 13.68 16.00
N TRP A 473 -10.54 12.59 16.71
CA TRP A 473 -9.54 11.59 17.11
C TRP A 473 -8.73 11.00 15.94
N LEU A 474 -9.33 10.89 14.75
CA LEU A 474 -8.67 10.45 13.52
C LEU A 474 -8.55 11.62 12.54
N THR A 475 -7.39 12.29 12.52
CA THR A 475 -7.05 13.27 11.49
C THR A 475 -6.29 12.58 10.35
N MET A 476 -6.69 12.86 9.10
CA MET A 476 -6.07 12.24 7.93
C MET A 476 -4.61 12.66 7.74
N GLU A 477 -4.21 13.81 8.29
CA GLU A 477 -2.86 14.35 8.21
C GLU A 477 -1.88 13.62 9.16
N GLU A 478 -2.39 13.06 10.26
CA GLU A 478 -1.62 12.23 11.21
C GLU A 478 -1.59 10.74 10.83
N CYS A 479 -2.30 10.33 9.78
CA CYS A 479 -2.28 8.96 9.27
C CYS A 479 -1.00 8.68 8.46
N PHE A 480 0.11 8.49 9.16
CA PHE A 480 1.40 8.19 8.53
C PHE A 480 1.47 6.77 7.99
N ASN A 481 2.15 6.58 6.85
CA ASN A 481 2.44 5.24 6.34
C ASN A 481 3.55 4.58 7.18
N PRO A 482 3.27 3.50 7.94
CA PRO A 482 4.25 2.90 8.84
C PRO A 482 5.46 2.38 8.11
N SER A 483 5.31 1.77 6.93
CA SER A 483 6.44 1.22 6.17
C SER A 483 7.45 2.30 5.79
N ILE A 484 7.02 3.50 5.43
CA ILE A 484 7.94 4.58 5.02
C ILE A 484 8.70 5.12 6.23
N HIS A 485 7.99 5.40 7.32
CA HIS A 485 8.57 6.07 8.48
C HIS A 485 9.33 5.11 9.39
N HIS A 486 8.85 3.88 9.55
CA HIS A 486 9.53 2.84 10.32
C HIS A 486 10.85 2.43 9.66
N ILE A 487 10.87 2.16 8.35
CA ILE A 487 12.13 1.85 7.63
C ILE A 487 13.15 2.98 7.81
N ARG A 488 12.71 4.25 7.71
CA ARG A 488 13.60 5.39 7.97
C ARG A 488 14.11 5.39 9.40
N ASN A 489 13.26 5.13 10.39
CA ASN A 489 13.70 5.09 11.79
C ASN A 489 14.72 3.98 12.03
N VAL A 490 14.46 2.77 11.54
CA VAL A 490 15.38 1.63 11.61
C VAL A 490 16.73 1.99 10.98
N VAL A 491 16.75 2.61 9.80
CA VAL A 491 18.00 3.02 9.15
C VAL A 491 18.77 4.05 9.98
N LYS A 492 18.09 5.02 10.60
CA LYS A 492 18.74 6.00 11.49
C LYS A 492 19.33 5.34 12.73
N GLU A 493 18.54 4.50 13.39
CA GLU A 493 18.97 3.84 14.62
C GLU A 493 20.13 2.90 14.35
N CYS A 494 20.07 2.06 13.31
CA CYS A 494 21.19 1.21 12.92
C CYS A 494 22.44 2.03 12.54
N ALA A 495 22.28 3.19 11.90
CA ALA A 495 23.40 4.08 11.57
C ALA A 495 24.05 4.70 12.82
N VAL A 496 23.25 5.10 13.82
CA VAL A 496 23.73 5.75 15.05
C VAL A 496 24.25 4.73 16.06
N SER A 497 23.57 3.60 16.24
CA SER A 497 23.92 2.55 17.21
C SER A 497 25.03 1.63 16.70
N GLN A 498 25.16 1.48 15.38
CA GLN A 498 25.99 0.46 14.71
C GLN A 498 25.58 -0.99 15.06
N ASP A 499 24.42 -1.19 15.68
CA ASP A 499 23.82 -2.49 15.92
C ASP A 499 22.82 -2.81 14.80
N TYR A 500 23.25 -3.64 13.86
CA TYR A 500 22.44 -4.03 12.70
C TYR A 500 21.55 -5.26 12.98
N GLY A 501 21.70 -5.91 14.14
CA GLY A 501 20.92 -7.10 14.49
C GLY A 501 19.63 -6.77 15.24
N LYS A 502 19.60 -5.61 15.91
CA LYS A 502 18.44 -5.15 16.68
C LYS A 502 17.60 -4.17 15.86
N ILE A 503 16.44 -4.63 15.41
CA ILE A 503 15.45 -3.77 14.77
C ILE A 503 14.62 -3.11 15.88
N PRO A 504 14.53 -1.76 15.93
CA PRO A 504 13.67 -1.09 16.89
C PRO A 504 12.20 -1.39 16.66
N GLU A 505 11.40 -1.25 17.70
CA GLU A 505 9.94 -1.32 17.58
C GLU A 505 9.40 -0.09 16.81
N PRO A 506 8.26 -0.21 16.12
CA PRO A 506 7.62 0.94 15.50
C PRO A 506 7.21 1.96 16.57
N LEU A 507 7.38 3.25 16.26
CA LEU A 507 6.96 4.33 17.15
C LEU A 507 5.43 4.25 17.37
N PRO A 508 4.93 4.50 18.60
CA PRO A 508 3.52 4.35 18.93
C PRO A 508 2.58 5.13 18.02
N ILE A 509 2.98 6.33 17.58
CA ILE A 509 2.19 7.16 16.65
C ILE A 509 1.95 6.50 15.29
N LEU A 510 2.85 5.63 14.83
CA LEU A 510 2.69 4.89 13.57
C LEU A 510 1.66 3.76 13.70
N THR A 511 1.51 3.20 14.91
CA THR A 511 0.61 2.09 15.20
C THR A 511 -0.70 2.51 15.85
N ARG A 512 -0.82 3.79 16.28
CA ARG A 512 -2.00 4.36 16.95
C ARG A 512 -3.31 3.99 16.27
N PHE A 513 -3.37 4.11 14.94
CA PHE A 513 -4.58 3.83 14.14
C PHE A 513 -4.63 2.42 13.54
N SER A 514 -3.66 1.56 13.87
CA SER A 514 -3.65 0.16 13.41
C SER A 514 -4.61 -0.72 14.21
N GLN A 515 -4.98 -0.26 15.40
CA GLN A 515 -5.94 -0.90 16.29
C GLN A 515 -7.07 0.10 16.60
N PRO A 516 -8.29 -0.38 16.87
CA PRO A 516 -9.37 0.49 17.32
C PRO A 516 -9.03 1.11 18.68
N ALA A 517 -9.63 2.26 18.99
CA ALA A 517 -9.48 2.89 20.29
C ALA A 517 -9.90 1.93 21.43
N GLU A 518 -9.06 1.78 22.44
CA GLU A 518 -9.31 0.87 23.55
C GLU A 518 -10.62 1.21 24.27
N GLU A 519 -10.85 2.51 24.54
CA GLU A 519 -12.06 3.02 25.19
C GLU A 519 -13.34 2.56 24.49
N LEU A 520 -13.47 2.79 23.18
CA LEU A 520 -14.64 2.36 22.40
C LEU A 520 -14.74 0.84 22.33
N THR A 521 -13.61 0.15 22.22
CA THR A 521 -13.58 -1.31 22.20
C THR A 521 -14.13 -1.88 23.51
N GLU A 522 -13.82 -1.24 24.65
CA GLU A 522 -14.37 -1.64 25.95
C GLU A 522 -15.87 -1.38 26.05
N GLU A 523 -16.33 -0.22 25.58
CA GLU A 523 -17.75 0.16 25.57
C GLU A 523 -18.59 -0.73 24.67
N ALA A 524 -18.04 -1.19 23.53
CA ALA A 524 -18.73 -2.01 22.54
C ALA A 524 -18.67 -3.53 22.81
N LYS A 525 -17.92 -3.98 23.83
CA LYS A 525 -17.83 -5.41 24.23
C LYS A 525 -19.21 -6.09 24.39
N PRO A 526 -20.19 -5.52 25.14
CA PRO A 526 -21.46 -6.21 25.36
C PRO A 526 -22.30 -6.36 24.08
N GLN A 527 -22.30 -5.35 23.20
CA GLN A 527 -22.97 -5.40 21.90
C GLN A 527 -22.28 -6.42 20.98
N LEU A 528 -20.95 -6.47 20.99
CA LEU A 528 -20.19 -7.44 20.20
C LEU A 528 -20.50 -8.90 20.61
N GLU A 529 -20.59 -9.19 21.90
CA GLU A 529 -20.97 -10.53 22.38
C GLU A 529 -22.41 -10.89 22.01
N LEU A 530 -23.32 -9.92 22.04
CA LEU A 530 -24.70 -10.10 21.56
C LEU A 530 -24.73 -10.42 20.05
N LEU A 531 -23.96 -9.69 19.24
CA LEU A 531 -23.83 -9.96 17.81
C LEU A 531 -23.26 -11.36 17.54
N LYS A 532 -22.19 -11.75 18.24
CA LYS A 532 -21.62 -13.11 18.11
C LYS A 532 -22.65 -14.19 18.38
N HIS A 533 -23.49 -14.01 19.40
CA HIS A 533 -24.56 -14.94 19.73
C HIS A 533 -25.67 -14.95 18.67
N LEU A 534 -26.07 -13.78 18.14
CA LEU A 534 -27.14 -13.70 17.14
C LEU A 534 -26.73 -14.27 15.77
N PHE A 535 -25.49 -14.04 15.32
CA PHE A 535 -25.05 -14.40 13.96
C PHE A 535 -24.55 -15.85 13.80
N ASP A 536 -24.21 -16.57 14.88
CA ASP A 536 -23.72 -17.97 14.88
C ASP A 536 -22.69 -18.27 13.75
N ILE A 537 -21.66 -17.43 13.63
CA ILE A 537 -20.67 -17.52 12.54
C ILE A 537 -19.78 -18.76 12.76
N LYS A 538 -19.71 -19.64 11.76
CA LYS A 538 -18.87 -20.85 11.76
C LYS A 538 -17.77 -20.74 10.74
N GLU A 539 -16.52 -20.89 11.18
CA GLU A 539 -15.37 -20.90 10.28
C GLU A 539 -15.37 -22.21 9.46
N GLN A 540 -15.34 -22.09 8.13
CA GLN A 540 -15.16 -23.22 7.23
C GLN A 540 -13.73 -23.24 6.71
N PHE A 541 -12.91 -24.17 7.20
CA PHE A 541 -11.58 -24.38 6.64
C PHE A 541 -11.71 -25.09 5.28
N ARG A 542 -11.31 -24.41 4.21
CA ARG A 542 -11.14 -25.03 2.88
C ARG A 542 -9.65 -25.08 2.56
N GLU A 543 -9.09 -26.29 2.46
CA GLU A 543 -7.73 -26.46 1.93
C GLU A 543 -7.68 -25.91 0.50
N ALA A 544 -6.77 -24.96 0.25
CA ALA A 544 -6.56 -24.40 -1.07
C ALA A 544 -5.96 -25.46 -2.01
N LYS A 545 -6.82 -26.20 -2.72
CA LYS A 545 -6.38 -27.03 -3.84
C LYS A 545 -5.80 -26.12 -4.91
N LYS A 546 -4.48 -26.19 -5.12
CA LYS A 546 -3.82 -25.57 -6.28
C LYS A 546 -4.51 -26.10 -7.54
N ARG A 547 -5.32 -25.25 -8.20
CA ARG A 547 -5.83 -25.55 -9.54
C ARG A 547 -4.64 -25.65 -10.47
N LYS A 548 -4.41 -26.82 -11.07
CA LYS A 548 -3.56 -26.94 -12.26
C LYS A 548 -4.40 -26.42 -13.42
N THR A 549 -4.03 -25.28 -13.99
CA THR A 549 -4.63 -24.75 -15.22
C THR A 549 -4.26 -25.72 -16.34
N GLU A 550 -5.26 -26.32 -17.01
CA GLU A 550 -5.00 -27.10 -18.23
C GLU A 550 -4.69 -26.13 -19.37
N VAL A 551 -3.45 -26.21 -19.88
CA VAL A 551 -2.97 -25.33 -20.93
C VAL A 551 -3.55 -25.75 -22.27
N THR A 552 -4.18 -24.82 -22.99
CA THR A 552 -4.75 -25.08 -24.32
C THR A 552 -3.69 -24.76 -25.37
N VAL A 553 -3.06 -25.80 -25.93
CA VAL A 553 -2.02 -25.63 -26.97
C VAL A 553 -2.67 -25.10 -28.26
N GLY A 554 -2.26 -23.91 -28.70
CA GLY A 554 -2.67 -23.33 -29.97
C GLY A 554 -2.10 -24.06 -31.20
N GLN A 555 -2.61 -23.73 -32.39
CA GLN A 555 -2.28 -24.41 -33.67
C GLN A 555 -0.79 -24.36 -34.07
N THR A 556 0.03 -23.54 -33.41
CA THR A 556 1.47 -23.42 -33.66
C THR A 556 2.32 -24.42 -32.87
N GLY A 557 1.72 -25.25 -32.00
CA GLY A 557 2.46 -26.19 -31.15
C GLY A 557 3.34 -25.53 -30.08
N LEU A 558 3.24 -24.20 -29.94
CA LEU A 558 3.91 -23.42 -28.90
C LEU A 558 2.97 -23.29 -27.70
N ASP A 559 3.46 -23.68 -26.53
CA ASP A 559 2.76 -23.52 -25.26
C ASP A 559 2.85 -22.05 -24.81
N LEU A 560 1.80 -21.29 -25.13
CA LEU A 560 1.72 -19.84 -24.93
C LEU A 560 1.58 -19.45 -23.45
N ASP A 561 0.89 -20.27 -22.66
CA ASP A 561 0.65 -19.98 -21.26
C ASP A 561 1.89 -20.38 -20.44
N ALA A 562 2.62 -21.46 -20.79
CA ALA A 562 3.92 -21.77 -20.19
C ALA A 562 5.00 -20.71 -20.49
N LEU A 563 4.95 -20.04 -21.65
CA LEU A 563 5.91 -18.99 -22.01
C LEU A 563 5.68 -17.68 -21.22
N LEU A 564 4.43 -17.40 -20.84
CA LEU A 564 4.03 -16.17 -20.15
C LEU A 564 3.92 -16.35 -18.63
N GLU A 565 3.47 -17.52 -18.16
CA GLU A 565 3.41 -17.91 -16.74
C GLU A 565 4.75 -18.44 -16.23
N GLY A 566 5.74 -18.63 -17.10
CA GLY A 566 7.12 -18.88 -16.72
C GLY A 566 7.66 -17.72 -15.91
N GLU A 567 7.48 -17.78 -14.59
CA GLU A 567 8.35 -17.10 -13.64
C GLU A 567 9.78 -17.36 -14.10
N LEU A 568 10.54 -16.27 -14.29
CA LEU A 568 11.96 -16.32 -14.62
C LEU A 568 12.66 -17.33 -13.70
N GLU A 569 12.87 -18.57 -14.17
CA GLU A 569 13.60 -19.58 -13.42
C GLU A 569 15.05 -19.09 -13.32
N VAL A 570 15.39 -18.42 -12.22
CA VAL A 570 16.76 -18.17 -11.82
C VAL A 570 17.34 -19.51 -11.39
N LYS A 571 17.84 -20.28 -12.37
CA LYS A 571 18.61 -21.50 -12.10
C LYS A 571 19.99 -21.12 -11.57
N LEU A 572 20.12 -21.11 -10.24
CA LEU A 572 21.39 -21.21 -9.54
C LEU A 572 21.88 -22.67 -9.67
N GLU A 573 22.64 -22.97 -10.71
CA GLU A 573 23.24 -24.29 -10.88
C GLU A 573 24.47 -24.46 -9.97
N SER A 574 24.28 -25.07 -8.80
CA SER A 574 25.34 -25.80 -8.10
C SER A 574 25.29 -27.26 -8.53
N SER A 575 26.35 -27.73 -9.19
CA SER A 575 26.46 -29.04 -9.81
C SER A 575 26.55 -30.16 -8.75
N GLN A 576 25.71 -31.20 -8.84
CA GLN A 576 26.02 -32.56 -8.36
C GLN A 576 25.01 -33.64 -8.84
N THR A 577 25.55 -34.55 -9.67
CA THR A 577 25.33 -36.01 -9.81
C THR A 577 23.93 -36.64 -9.95
N LEU A 578 23.78 -37.36 -11.07
CA LEU A 578 22.73 -38.28 -11.49
C LEU A 578 22.55 -39.52 -10.60
N SER A 579 21.30 -39.97 -10.45
CA SER A 579 20.95 -41.39 -10.46
C SER A 579 19.55 -41.61 -11.02
N SER A 580 19.44 -42.68 -11.81
CA SER A 580 18.34 -43.09 -12.68
C SER A 580 17.15 -43.73 -11.94
N ASN A 581 15.94 -43.61 -12.49
CA ASN A 581 15.03 -44.76 -12.63
C ASN A 581 13.95 -44.57 -13.70
N VAL A 582 13.79 -45.62 -14.50
CA VAL A 582 12.87 -45.81 -15.63
C VAL A 582 11.54 -46.42 -15.15
N LYS A 583 10.40 -46.05 -15.77
CA LYS A 583 9.21 -46.89 -16.10
C LYS A 583 8.09 -45.99 -16.66
N SER A 584 7.84 -46.01 -17.98
CA SER A 584 6.95 -46.91 -18.74
C SER A 584 5.52 -46.35 -18.89
N GLU A 585 5.19 -45.89 -20.10
CA GLU A 585 3.84 -45.60 -20.59
C GLU A 585 2.99 -46.87 -20.73
N PRO A 586 1.66 -46.73 -20.80
CA PRO A 586 1.02 -47.16 -22.04
C PRO A 586 -0.16 -46.28 -22.51
N GLY A 587 -0.31 -46.18 -23.83
CA GLY A 587 -1.56 -46.61 -24.47
C GLY A 587 -2.59 -45.55 -24.83
N ARG A 588 -2.42 -44.99 -26.04
CA ARG A 588 -3.40 -44.22 -26.82
C ARG A 588 -4.59 -45.11 -27.24
N GLN A 589 -5.84 -44.68 -27.02
CA GLN A 589 -6.98 -45.09 -27.86
C GLN A 589 -7.90 -43.90 -28.17
N THR A 590 -8.13 -43.79 -29.47
CA THR A 590 -8.95 -42.85 -30.23
C THR A 590 -10.45 -43.13 -30.03
N ALA A 591 -11.27 -42.08 -29.92
CA ALA A 591 -12.72 -42.18 -30.10
C ALA A 591 -13.18 -41.25 -31.23
N SER A 592 -13.57 -41.89 -32.33
CA SER A 592 -14.22 -41.35 -33.51
C SER A 592 -15.67 -40.96 -33.25
N GLN A 593 -16.09 -39.86 -33.87
CA GLN A 593 -17.49 -39.44 -34.02
C GLN A 593 -18.28 -40.42 -34.90
N SER A 594 -19.56 -40.65 -34.59
CA SER A 594 -20.59 -40.89 -35.61
C SER A 594 -21.96 -40.45 -35.13
N SER A 595 -22.69 -39.82 -36.05
CA SER A 595 -24.05 -39.28 -35.92
C SER A 595 -25.09 -40.34 -36.31
N GLN A 596 -26.30 -40.32 -35.72
CA GLN A 596 -27.61 -40.42 -36.40
C GLN A 596 -28.82 -40.42 -35.44
N ASN A 597 -30.00 -40.16 -36.02
CA ASN A 597 -31.25 -39.65 -35.43
C ASN A 597 -32.17 -40.68 -34.73
N SER A 598 -32.94 -40.15 -33.76
CA SER A 598 -34.34 -40.43 -33.38
C SER A 598 -34.80 -41.88 -33.09
N GLN A 599 -34.99 -42.22 -31.81
CA GLN A 599 -36.25 -42.65 -31.15
C GLN A 599 -35.93 -43.36 -29.81
N GLN A 600 -36.71 -43.04 -28.78
CA GLN A 600 -36.62 -43.51 -27.38
C GLN A 600 -35.37 -43.04 -26.60
N LEU A 601 -35.58 -42.33 -25.48
CA LEU A 601 -34.54 -42.15 -24.47
C LEU A 601 -34.34 -43.48 -23.74
N SER A 602 -33.54 -44.37 -24.33
CA SER A 602 -32.95 -45.49 -23.62
C SER A 602 -31.66 -44.99 -22.97
N LEU A 603 -31.56 -45.13 -21.65
CA LEU A 603 -30.30 -44.89 -20.95
C LEU A 603 -29.28 -45.95 -21.34
N ASP A 604 -28.03 -45.55 -21.59
CA ASP A 604 -26.95 -46.48 -21.92
C ASP A 604 -26.56 -47.35 -20.69
N PRO A 605 -26.69 -48.70 -20.73
CA PRO A 605 -26.45 -49.57 -19.57
C PRO A 605 -25.00 -49.57 -19.05
N GLU A 606 -24.05 -49.18 -19.89
CA GLU A 606 -22.61 -49.12 -19.58
C GLU A 606 -22.18 -47.76 -19.00
N ASN A 607 -22.99 -46.69 -19.10
CA ASN A 607 -22.66 -45.33 -18.66
C ASN A 607 -23.85 -44.61 -18.00
N ILE A 608 -24.38 -45.20 -16.92
CA ILE A 608 -25.62 -44.76 -16.28
C ILE A 608 -25.52 -43.34 -15.68
N CYS A 609 -24.47 -42.99 -14.94
CA CYS A 609 -24.39 -41.66 -14.28
C CYS A 609 -24.32 -40.49 -15.25
N PRO A 610 -23.42 -40.47 -16.26
CA PRO A 610 -23.34 -39.35 -17.19
C PRO A 610 -24.61 -39.18 -18.03
N ASP A 611 -25.24 -40.29 -18.41
CA ASP A 611 -26.43 -40.27 -19.25
C ASP A 611 -27.69 -39.89 -18.47
N PHE A 612 -27.77 -40.29 -17.20
CA PHE A 612 -28.79 -39.83 -16.26
C PHE A 612 -28.75 -38.31 -16.10
N ILE A 613 -27.59 -37.72 -15.82
CA ILE A 613 -27.43 -36.27 -15.66
C ILE A 613 -27.80 -35.53 -16.96
N ARG A 614 -27.30 -36.01 -18.10
CA ARG A 614 -27.63 -35.43 -19.42
C ARG A 614 -29.12 -35.47 -19.71
N THR A 615 -29.78 -36.56 -19.35
CA THR A 615 -31.20 -36.77 -19.59
C THR A 615 -32.05 -35.93 -18.64
N LEU A 616 -31.68 -35.83 -17.37
CA LEU A 616 -32.35 -34.99 -16.39
C LEU A 616 -32.29 -33.51 -16.78
N ASN A 617 -31.12 -33.04 -17.22
CA ASN A 617 -30.95 -31.67 -17.72
C ASN A 617 -31.74 -31.41 -19.01
N LYS A 618 -31.89 -32.40 -19.89
CA LYS A 618 -32.75 -32.30 -21.07
C LYS A 618 -34.24 -32.24 -20.72
N ILE A 619 -34.66 -32.87 -19.62
CA ILE A 619 -36.04 -32.80 -19.12
C ILE A 619 -36.30 -31.43 -18.50
N ASP A 620 -35.36 -30.90 -17.70
CA ASP A 620 -35.44 -29.56 -17.11
C ASP A 620 -35.58 -28.47 -18.19
N THR A 621 -34.72 -28.52 -19.20
CA THR A 621 -34.70 -27.53 -20.29
C THR A 621 -35.93 -27.57 -21.22
N LYS A 622 -36.69 -28.67 -21.24
CA LYS A 622 -37.86 -28.84 -22.12
C LYS A 622 -39.20 -28.70 -21.42
N ALA A 623 -39.23 -28.78 -20.10
CA ALA A 623 -40.47 -28.69 -19.33
C ALA A 623 -41.03 -27.26 -19.39
N THR A 624 -42.34 -27.12 -19.64
CA THR A 624 -43.01 -25.81 -19.67
C THR A 624 -43.71 -25.51 -18.34
N SER A 625 -43.84 -26.53 -17.47
CA SER A 625 -44.42 -26.42 -16.12
C SER A 625 -43.74 -27.36 -15.12
N ASP A 626 -43.84 -27.05 -13.83
CA ASP A 626 -43.30 -27.89 -12.74
C ASP A 626 -43.95 -29.27 -12.70
N GLU A 627 -45.24 -29.40 -13.05
CA GLU A 627 -45.92 -30.71 -13.11
C GLU A 627 -45.34 -31.60 -14.22
N GLU A 628 -45.04 -31.02 -15.39
CA GLU A 628 -44.41 -31.74 -16.50
C GLU A 628 -42.98 -32.17 -16.13
N PHE A 629 -42.19 -31.28 -15.54
CA PHE A 629 -40.83 -31.60 -15.07
C PHE A 629 -40.85 -32.74 -14.05
N ARG A 630 -41.69 -32.63 -13.02
CA ARG A 630 -41.80 -33.65 -11.96
C ARG A 630 -42.25 -34.99 -12.50
N SER A 631 -43.19 -35.01 -13.46
CA SER A 631 -43.62 -36.26 -14.11
C SER A 631 -42.49 -36.90 -14.94
N GLY A 632 -41.72 -36.09 -15.67
CA GLY A 632 -40.57 -36.54 -16.46
C GLY A 632 -39.43 -37.06 -15.60
N ALA A 633 -39.08 -36.35 -14.54
CA ALA A 633 -38.09 -36.78 -13.56
C ALA A 633 -38.52 -38.08 -12.86
N THR A 634 -39.78 -38.19 -12.44
CA THR A 634 -40.30 -39.43 -11.83
C THR A 634 -40.16 -40.64 -12.75
N ASN A 635 -40.40 -40.46 -14.05
CA ASN A 635 -40.24 -41.53 -15.03
C ASN A 635 -38.76 -41.90 -15.25
N LEU A 636 -37.86 -40.91 -15.30
CA LEU A 636 -36.43 -41.14 -15.42
C LEU A 636 -35.88 -41.90 -14.21
N TYR A 637 -36.19 -41.45 -12.98
CA TYR A 637 -35.75 -42.11 -11.75
C TYR A 637 -36.24 -43.57 -11.68
N LYS A 638 -37.48 -43.85 -12.12
CA LYS A 638 -38.00 -45.23 -12.22
C LYS A 638 -37.25 -46.06 -13.26
N GLN A 639 -36.97 -45.50 -14.44
CA GLN A 639 -36.21 -46.19 -15.49
C GLN A 639 -34.79 -46.53 -15.04
N THR A 640 -34.11 -45.59 -14.36
CA THR A 640 -32.78 -45.84 -13.80
C THR A 640 -32.81 -46.94 -12.74
N ILE A 641 -33.82 -46.97 -11.87
CA ILE A 641 -34.01 -48.05 -10.89
C ILE A 641 -34.20 -49.40 -11.58
N THR A 642 -35.02 -49.49 -12.64
CA THR A 642 -35.21 -50.73 -13.40
C THR A 642 -33.91 -51.24 -14.03
N LEU A 643 -33.05 -50.35 -14.54
CA LEU A 643 -31.72 -50.74 -15.04
C LEU A 643 -30.79 -51.23 -13.93
N LEU A 644 -30.86 -50.62 -12.74
CA LEU A 644 -30.13 -51.11 -11.57
C LEU A 644 -30.63 -52.50 -11.13
N GLU A 645 -31.93 -52.77 -11.24
CA GLU A 645 -32.53 -54.09 -11.00
C GLU A 645 -31.99 -55.15 -11.98
N GLU A 646 -32.01 -54.88 -13.29
CA GLU A 646 -31.48 -55.79 -14.33
C GLU A 646 -29.97 -56.06 -14.16
N LYS A 647 -29.20 -55.02 -13.80
CA LYS A 647 -27.76 -55.13 -13.54
C LYS A 647 -27.47 -55.95 -12.29
N LEU A 648 -28.35 -55.89 -11.30
CA LEU A 648 -28.25 -56.66 -10.07
C LEU A 648 -28.63 -58.14 -10.25
N GLU A 649 -29.52 -58.45 -11.19
CA GLU A 649 -29.89 -59.83 -11.57
C GLU A 649 -28.83 -60.51 -12.46
N SER A 650 -28.18 -59.75 -13.35
CA SER A 650 -27.16 -60.26 -14.28
C SER A 650 -25.77 -60.40 -13.65
N SER A 651 -25.46 -59.64 -12.59
CA SER A 651 -24.14 -59.63 -11.96
C SER A 651 -23.98 -60.62 -10.80
N LYS A 652 -22.85 -61.34 -10.78
CA LYS A 652 -22.42 -62.25 -9.71
C LYS A 652 -21.14 -61.72 -9.04
N GLY A 653 -21.18 -60.53 -8.42
CA GLY A 653 -20.03 -59.97 -7.73
C GLY A 653 -20.31 -58.70 -6.91
N ASN A 654 -19.42 -58.37 -5.98
CA ASN A 654 -19.51 -57.18 -5.13
C ASN A 654 -19.24 -55.86 -5.89
N ASP A 655 -18.60 -55.92 -7.06
CA ASP A 655 -18.29 -54.72 -7.86
C ASP A 655 -19.56 -54.02 -8.36
N ALA A 656 -20.62 -54.77 -8.66
CA ALA A 656 -21.91 -54.20 -9.04
C ALA A 656 -22.59 -53.44 -7.88
N TYR A 657 -22.32 -53.79 -6.63
CA TYR A 657 -22.91 -53.09 -5.48
C TYR A 657 -22.33 -51.69 -5.31
N ASN A 658 -21.02 -51.55 -5.49
CA ASN A 658 -20.35 -50.24 -5.42
C ASN A 658 -20.83 -49.31 -6.55
N GLU A 659 -21.03 -49.86 -7.74
CA GLU A 659 -21.53 -49.10 -8.88
C GLU A 659 -22.99 -48.64 -8.67
N ILE A 660 -23.86 -49.53 -8.17
CA ILE A 660 -25.25 -49.20 -7.81
C ILE A 660 -25.30 -48.09 -6.74
N ILE A 661 -24.43 -48.17 -5.73
CA ILE A 661 -24.29 -47.13 -4.69
C ILE A 661 -23.85 -45.80 -5.30
N GLY A 662 -22.85 -45.81 -6.18
CA GLY A 662 -22.39 -44.60 -6.87
C GLY A 662 -23.49 -43.94 -7.71
N VAL A 663 -24.31 -44.73 -8.41
CA VAL A 663 -25.47 -44.23 -9.15
C VAL A 663 -26.51 -43.63 -8.21
N LEU A 664 -26.84 -44.30 -7.10
CA LEU A 664 -27.83 -43.79 -6.14
C LEU A 664 -27.37 -42.51 -5.42
N GLN A 665 -26.07 -42.37 -5.12
CA GLN A 665 -25.49 -41.14 -4.59
C GLN A 665 -25.62 -40.00 -5.60
N THR A 666 -25.29 -40.25 -6.86
CA THR A 666 -25.45 -39.27 -7.93
C THR A 666 -26.92 -38.86 -8.09
N MET A 667 -27.85 -39.82 -8.03
CA MET A 667 -29.29 -39.56 -8.09
C MET A 667 -29.80 -38.72 -6.91
N ARG A 668 -29.22 -38.89 -5.72
CA ARG A 668 -29.54 -38.09 -4.52
C ARG A 668 -29.02 -36.67 -4.66
N GLU A 669 -27.74 -36.51 -5.02
CA GLU A 669 -27.12 -35.19 -5.23
C GLU A 669 -27.91 -34.37 -6.27
N GLN A 670 -28.30 -34.99 -7.38
CA GLN A 670 -29.12 -34.34 -8.40
C GLN A 670 -30.56 -34.07 -7.94
N ALA A 671 -31.14 -34.90 -7.08
CA ALA A 671 -32.47 -34.62 -6.52
C ALA A 671 -32.46 -33.43 -5.56
N ASP A 672 -31.37 -33.29 -4.78
CA ASP A 672 -31.17 -32.16 -3.87
C ASP A 672 -30.87 -30.87 -4.65
N GLU A 673 -30.07 -30.94 -5.71
CA GLU A 673 -29.75 -29.80 -6.61
C GLU A 673 -30.99 -29.30 -7.37
N MET A 674 -31.90 -30.20 -7.75
CA MET A 674 -33.11 -29.90 -8.52
C MET A 674 -34.37 -29.72 -7.66
N GLU A 675 -34.23 -29.64 -6.33
CA GLU A 675 -35.31 -29.46 -5.35
C GLU A 675 -36.46 -30.50 -5.46
N ILE A 676 -36.14 -31.74 -5.82
CA ILE A 676 -37.09 -32.88 -5.93
C ILE A 676 -36.71 -34.09 -5.05
N PRO A 677 -36.38 -33.91 -3.75
CA PRO A 677 -35.93 -35.01 -2.88
C PRO A 677 -37.00 -36.08 -2.65
N ASP A 678 -38.27 -35.74 -2.79
CA ASP A 678 -39.39 -36.66 -2.61
C ASP A 678 -39.50 -37.68 -3.75
N VAL A 679 -39.13 -37.30 -4.98
CA VAL A 679 -39.08 -38.18 -6.15
C VAL A 679 -38.01 -39.26 -5.97
N PHE A 680 -36.82 -38.88 -5.50
CA PHE A 680 -35.75 -39.83 -5.17
C PHE A 680 -36.15 -40.75 -4.02
N THR A 681 -36.72 -40.20 -2.95
CA THR A 681 -37.16 -40.97 -1.77
C THR A 681 -38.20 -42.02 -2.16
N ALA A 682 -39.17 -41.67 -3.01
CA ALA A 682 -40.17 -42.62 -3.51
C ALA A 682 -39.55 -43.73 -4.37
N ALA A 683 -38.63 -43.38 -5.29
CA ALA A 683 -37.96 -44.34 -6.16
C ALA A 683 -37.05 -45.29 -5.36
N LYS A 684 -36.23 -44.76 -4.46
CA LYS A 684 -35.38 -45.52 -3.54
C LYS A 684 -36.20 -46.47 -2.67
N GLY A 685 -37.32 -46.00 -2.10
CA GLY A 685 -38.19 -46.82 -1.27
C GLY A 685 -38.76 -48.04 -2.01
N GLN A 686 -39.12 -47.88 -3.29
CA GLN A 686 -39.58 -48.99 -4.14
C GLN A 686 -38.47 -50.02 -4.39
N PHE A 687 -37.25 -49.57 -4.63
CA PHE A 687 -36.09 -50.44 -4.84
C PHE A 687 -35.70 -51.22 -3.57
N VAL A 688 -35.62 -50.54 -2.42
CA VAL A 688 -35.33 -51.17 -1.13
C VAL A 688 -36.40 -52.21 -0.77
N SER A 689 -37.68 -51.91 -0.98
CA SER A 689 -38.77 -52.86 -0.73
C SER A 689 -38.67 -54.14 -1.56
N LYS A 690 -38.17 -54.07 -2.80
CA LYS A 690 -37.93 -55.26 -3.64
C LYS A 690 -36.71 -56.06 -3.20
N LEU A 691 -35.65 -55.39 -2.74
CA LEU A 691 -34.46 -56.04 -2.18
C LEU A 691 -34.76 -56.80 -0.89
N GLU A 692 -35.60 -56.23 0.00
CA GLU A 692 -36.00 -56.86 1.26
C GLU A 692 -36.92 -58.07 1.05
N ARG A 693 -37.78 -58.03 0.03
CA ARG A 693 -38.63 -59.17 -0.37
C ARG A 693 -37.84 -60.31 -1.02
N GLY A 694 -36.60 -60.06 -1.42
CA GLY A 694 -35.74 -61.06 -2.06
C GLY A 694 -36.05 -61.30 -3.54
N ASP A 695 -36.83 -60.41 -4.16
CA ASP A 695 -37.30 -60.50 -5.55
C ASP A 695 -36.13 -60.42 -6.56
N LEU A 696 -34.97 -59.88 -6.14
CA LEU A 696 -33.78 -59.61 -6.96
C LEU A 696 -32.58 -60.53 -6.62
N GLY A 697 -32.87 -61.83 -6.49
CA GLY A 697 -31.86 -62.87 -6.27
C GLY A 697 -31.49 -63.12 -4.79
N GLY A 698 -32.47 -63.07 -3.88
CA GLY A 698 -32.30 -63.35 -2.45
C GLY A 698 -32.17 -62.10 -1.57
N GLN A 699 -32.20 -62.27 -0.24
CA GLN A 699 -32.11 -61.16 0.72
C GLN A 699 -30.69 -60.57 0.76
N LYS A 700 -30.51 -59.36 0.21
CA LYS A 700 -29.22 -58.66 0.13
C LYS A 700 -29.07 -57.61 1.25
N ASN A 701 -29.15 -58.05 2.50
CA ASN A 701 -29.22 -57.20 3.71
C ASN A 701 -28.06 -56.19 3.85
N VAL A 702 -26.87 -56.53 3.35
CA VAL A 702 -25.69 -55.63 3.38
C VAL A 702 -25.87 -54.43 2.44
N LEU A 703 -26.38 -54.67 1.24
CA LEU A 703 -26.65 -53.61 0.25
C LEU A 703 -27.79 -52.71 0.72
N VAL A 704 -28.83 -53.29 1.33
CA VAL A 704 -29.95 -52.53 1.92
C VAL A 704 -29.46 -51.57 3.02
N ALA A 705 -28.58 -52.03 3.90
CA ALA A 705 -28.00 -51.19 4.96
C ALA A 705 -27.19 -50.01 4.38
N GLN A 706 -26.43 -50.25 3.31
CA GLN A 706 -25.66 -49.21 2.63
C GLN A 706 -26.57 -48.21 1.90
N ILE A 707 -27.61 -48.68 1.21
CA ILE A 707 -28.59 -47.82 0.53
C ILE A 707 -29.37 -46.97 1.54
N ASN A 708 -29.69 -47.49 2.72
CA ASN A 708 -30.38 -46.73 3.77
C ASN A 708 -29.51 -45.61 4.40
N SER A 709 -28.18 -45.68 4.26
CA SER A 709 -27.26 -44.63 4.71
C SER A 709 -27.10 -43.45 3.73
N ILE A 710 -27.37 -43.71 2.45
CA ILE A 710 -27.62 -42.71 1.40
C ILE A 710 -29.04 -42.19 1.59
#